data_AF-A0A2T9UXT8-F1
#
_entry.id   AF-A0A2T9UXT8-F1
#
_cell.length_a   1.000
_cell.length_b   1.000
_cell.length_c   1.000
_cell.angle_alpha   90.00
_cell.angle_beta   90.00
_cell.angle_gamma   90.00
#
_symmetry.space_group_name_H-M   'P 1'
#
loop_
_entity.id
_entity.type
_entity.pdbx_description
1 polymer ?
#
loop_
_entity_poly.entity_id
_entity_poly.type
_entity_poly.pdbx_seq_one_letter_code
_entity_poly.pdbx_strand_id
1 'polypeptide(L)'
;MTMHIDLHSPYLIAAPDYRESSLGIQVLHRLCHMINERGGRAWMVGCTVNPEWNAPALTQEAYEQVISSGRSWIAVYPEVTTGNPFSAPVTVRYMLNREGVIMQNAIEAGADDLFFWYRPEFADKEPDPNILGIECYDLSLFQDDQPVKDKDFLYLNRIPESALDLSGLPENITILSMRNPLSLRELAMLLKRGRVLYTYESSGTCLLAMLCGCPVVSLSVPGYEHYALNEQSLQDIGGAGFGYSDSPEALDDIRAGLPIVRDVVLAKRRLLETQFDRFLSLTQAKAQQHDDVKERNSFSHWIAHRTLPTTVTAETRLLHVILCLNAQVSAIEASVASLTRQGVDSRTILLVAPEPGYRATTMDIRAVTVDSWVSAVRQLAETADFDWLHCIDAGVEYTATSIGLMRNMLSQAGECQAIYTDEALRAEGGEITPVRKPDFNLDLFLASPHRYLRRVWFRRESWLAAGKFNPEFSQAFEFDALIDYLLQWGTGCIGHITDIITLVPASVFDFPSPLEEAQILQRYLQHRGFSQARAVQQKNLTWRISYPQPEREKVSILLDAGDDPAQLIRCVESLISNTEWQNKEILLAVAENTSAEMIDLIKQMQEVLPLTAIVCGAEQNYASRMNFLAQNVTGDFILLLDLHTLFVLKNWLTTLLSHMMRPEVGSAGPKFITTDQRLLSAGMIAGANGWVGHVGQGEPWQTEGELSRYQCEQNYSILSSNCLLVKREAWQRVGGLSVEYDDQHVIDIILPLKLKRAGYLAVWSPFSVVVSDNTRLLETVCVSENSQRQTLLAEMPDVFTEDPAYNRYLSLQRPLFRHGSFTTNGSGNAFLARSKVLLLKNGEDCEYSKRIADLLQNMSTDNAICLIRDSSDLTVPEILRLEPKIVVLTHAPDKALSARLAAVSRVIPLRIYALADSAGPGNNDRDQVSVVTRWLTWSAEREAQLSKRKRPVSCLPVLLGREWVAPARPTSAERRRVLCIPEALSVKEQEFISRVIAATHARVDWIILGAWPAAWLPMVAETVRWHRERMSPEQLHQLQADIAIIFRLNSDHNRFKDDYQAVQLAACGIAIVASDVPSLHNNLPFRRLKADPQVWQNEIANADSNVVSPQEISTFIYDRESIPGVIRELFM
;
A
#
# COMPACT_ATOMS: atom_id res chain seq x y z
N MET A 1 -17.23 -10.50 38.02
CA MET A 1 -17.15 -11.22 36.74
C MET A 1 -16.16 -10.46 35.89
N THR A 2 -14.94 -10.95 35.77
CA THR A 2 -13.92 -10.40 34.86
C THR A 2 -14.41 -10.61 33.43
N MET A 3 -14.55 -9.53 32.65
CA MET A 3 -14.78 -9.64 31.21
C MET A 3 -13.59 -10.40 30.62
N HIS A 4 -13.84 -11.47 29.88
CA HIS A 4 -12.79 -12.20 29.19
C HIS A 4 -12.38 -11.39 27.94
N ILE A 5 -11.29 -10.62 28.05
CA ILE A 5 -10.73 -9.83 26.94
C ILE A 5 -9.78 -10.74 26.15
N ASP A 6 -9.99 -10.88 24.84
CA ASP A 6 -9.12 -11.68 23.96
C ASP A 6 -7.87 -10.89 23.54
N LEU A 7 -6.70 -11.31 24.03
CA LEU A 7 -5.40 -10.64 23.82
C LEU A 7 -4.65 -11.22 22.63
N HIS A 8 -5.22 -11.06 21.44
CA HIS A 8 -4.69 -11.62 20.20
C HIS A 8 -3.54 -10.77 19.60
N SER A 9 -3.58 -9.44 19.74
CA SER A 9 -2.55 -8.52 19.25
C SER A 9 -1.43 -8.31 20.25
N PRO A 10 -0.14 -8.47 19.86
CA PRO A 10 0.99 -8.31 20.76
C PRO A 10 1.34 -6.84 21.05
N TYR A 11 2.06 -6.60 22.14
CA TYR A 11 2.53 -5.28 22.58
C TYR A 11 4.05 -5.16 22.54
N LEU A 12 4.55 -4.05 21.98
CA LEU A 12 5.95 -3.64 22.04
C LEU A 12 6.06 -2.34 22.85
N ILE A 13 6.73 -2.40 24.00
CA ILE A 13 6.77 -1.29 24.95
C ILE A 13 8.16 -0.66 24.91
N ALA A 14 8.23 0.61 24.51
CA ALA A 14 9.45 1.39 24.54
C ALA A 14 9.74 1.86 25.97
N ALA A 15 10.94 1.59 26.47
CA ALA A 15 11.40 2.08 27.76
C ALA A 15 12.92 2.28 27.75
N PRO A 16 13.47 3.18 28.60
CA PRO A 16 14.89 3.17 28.94
C PRO A 16 15.29 1.92 29.75
N ASP A 17 16.61 1.75 29.96
CA ASP A 17 17.16 0.70 30.84
C ASP A 17 16.50 0.66 32.22
N TYR A 18 16.16 -0.54 32.68
CA TYR A 18 15.52 -0.72 33.98
C TYR A 18 16.38 -0.16 35.12
N ARG A 19 15.76 0.67 35.97
CA ARG A 19 16.38 1.24 37.18
C ARG A 19 15.35 1.31 38.30
N GLU A 20 15.68 0.73 39.44
CA GLU A 20 14.84 0.78 40.67
C GLU A 20 14.61 2.22 41.18
N SER A 21 15.46 3.16 40.77
CA SER A 21 15.37 4.57 41.16
C SER A 21 14.37 5.39 40.35
N SER A 22 13.80 4.85 39.28
CA SER A 22 12.85 5.55 38.41
C SER A 22 11.49 4.88 38.41
N LEU A 23 10.49 5.56 39.00
CA LEU A 23 9.12 5.05 39.07
C LEU A 23 8.48 4.95 37.68
N GLY A 24 8.74 5.90 36.78
CA GLY A 24 8.22 5.86 35.41
C GLY A 24 8.72 4.65 34.62
N ILE A 25 9.99 4.29 34.78
CA ILE A 25 10.56 3.08 34.15
C ILE A 25 9.93 1.82 34.76
N GLN A 26 9.81 1.75 36.09
CA GLN A 26 9.13 0.64 36.74
C GLN A 26 7.70 0.44 36.24
N VAL A 27 6.94 1.53 36.09
CA VAL A 27 5.56 1.50 35.58
C VAL A 27 5.48 0.85 34.19
N LEU A 28 6.40 1.18 33.26
CA LEU A 28 6.42 0.59 31.92
C LEU A 28 6.75 -0.91 31.95
N HIS A 29 7.73 -1.33 32.74
CA HIS A 29 8.06 -2.75 32.90
C HIS A 29 6.92 -3.51 33.62
N ARG A 30 6.23 -2.87 34.56
CA ARG A 30 5.09 -3.45 35.26
C ARG A 30 3.90 -3.62 34.32
N LEU A 31 3.66 -2.67 33.41
CA LEU A 31 2.65 -2.80 32.35
C LEU A 31 2.90 -4.04 31.49
N CYS A 32 4.14 -4.21 31.01
CA CYS A 32 4.55 -5.38 30.23
C CYS A 32 4.26 -6.70 30.97
N HIS A 33 4.65 -6.75 32.24
CA HIS A 33 4.40 -7.88 33.11
C HIS A 33 2.91 -8.17 33.31
N MET A 34 2.09 -7.15 33.59
CA MET A 34 0.65 -7.31 33.78
C MET A 34 -0.06 -7.83 32.50
N ILE A 35 0.37 -7.38 31.32
CA ILE A 35 -0.18 -7.89 30.04
C ILE A 35 0.12 -9.38 29.89
N ASN A 36 1.36 -9.79 30.15
CA ASN A 36 1.78 -11.18 30.04
C ASN A 36 1.11 -12.07 31.11
N GLU A 37 0.89 -11.57 32.33
CA GLU A 37 0.14 -12.30 33.38
C GLU A 37 -1.33 -12.52 33.02
N ARG A 38 -1.94 -11.60 32.26
CA ARG A 38 -3.29 -11.78 31.69
C ARG A 38 -3.32 -12.73 30.47
N GLY A 39 -2.19 -13.35 30.11
CA GLY A 39 -2.08 -14.27 28.97
C GLY A 39 -1.81 -13.59 27.63
N GLY A 40 -1.52 -12.29 27.62
CA GLY A 40 -1.10 -11.55 26.44
C GLY A 40 0.35 -11.83 26.05
N ARG A 41 0.81 -11.16 24.98
CA ARG A 41 2.19 -11.21 24.51
C ARG A 41 2.77 -9.80 24.44
N ALA A 42 3.69 -9.48 25.33
CA ALA A 42 4.32 -8.17 25.45
C ALA A 42 5.83 -8.27 25.65
N TRP A 43 6.57 -7.37 25.01
CA TRP A 43 8.04 -7.28 25.12
C TRP A 43 8.52 -5.85 25.34
N MET A 44 9.65 -5.73 26.05
CA MET A 44 10.39 -4.47 26.22
C MET A 44 11.36 -4.28 25.05
N VAL A 45 11.40 -3.08 24.47
CA VAL A 45 12.21 -2.79 23.28
C VAL A 45 13.46 -1.99 23.63
N GLY A 46 14.63 -2.53 23.29
CA GLY A 46 15.89 -1.78 23.29
C GLY A 46 16.45 -1.43 24.67
N CYS A 47 16.04 -2.14 25.73
CA CYS A 47 16.47 -1.87 27.10
C CYS A 47 16.81 -3.13 27.90
N THR A 48 17.60 -2.94 28.97
CA THR A 48 17.78 -3.95 30.02
C THR A 48 16.50 -4.08 30.85
N VAL A 49 16.09 -5.32 31.14
CA VAL A 49 14.81 -5.64 31.78
C VAL A 49 14.94 -6.02 33.25
N ASN A 50 13.85 -5.85 34.01
CA ASN A 50 13.75 -6.37 35.36
C ASN A 50 13.74 -7.91 35.32
N PRO A 51 14.70 -8.61 35.97
CA PRO A 51 14.77 -10.07 35.94
C PRO A 51 13.69 -10.78 36.76
N GLU A 52 13.02 -10.09 37.70
CA GLU A 52 11.98 -10.67 38.56
C GLU A 52 10.58 -10.59 37.94
N TRP A 53 10.38 -9.78 36.90
CA TRP A 53 9.09 -9.58 36.25
C TRP A 53 9.00 -10.27 34.90
N ASN A 54 7.80 -10.70 34.51
CA ASN A 54 7.49 -11.24 33.19
C ASN A 54 7.47 -10.14 32.11
N ALA A 55 8.58 -9.42 31.97
CA ALA A 55 8.77 -8.31 31.05
C ALA A 55 10.00 -8.59 30.16
N PRO A 56 9.94 -9.62 29.29
CA PRO A 56 11.09 -10.05 28.50
C PRO A 56 11.55 -8.97 27.52
N ALA A 57 12.85 -8.91 27.26
CA ALA A 57 13.40 -8.10 26.17
C ALA A 57 12.99 -8.70 24.82
N LEU A 58 12.70 -7.84 23.83
CA LEU A 58 12.38 -8.27 22.47
C LEU A 58 13.61 -8.91 21.80
N THR A 59 13.45 -10.16 21.32
CA THR A 59 14.47 -10.85 20.53
C THR A 59 14.19 -10.70 19.03
N GLN A 60 15.22 -10.92 18.19
CA GLN A 60 15.06 -10.89 16.73
C GLN A 60 14.01 -11.90 16.24
N GLU A 61 14.03 -13.13 16.77
CA GLU A 61 13.06 -14.17 16.44
C GLU A 61 11.63 -13.77 16.84
N ALA A 62 11.44 -13.20 18.03
CA ALA A 62 10.12 -12.74 18.48
C ALA A 62 9.62 -11.58 17.62
N TYR A 63 10.51 -10.66 17.24
CA TYR A 63 10.18 -9.57 16.32
C TYR A 63 9.75 -10.12 14.95
N GLU A 64 10.52 -11.04 14.37
CA GLU A 64 10.17 -11.69 13.10
C GLU A 64 8.83 -12.43 13.19
N GLN A 65 8.50 -13.07 14.30
CA GLN A 65 7.19 -13.68 14.52
C GLN A 65 6.05 -12.65 14.58
N VAL A 66 6.25 -11.52 15.27
CA VAL A 66 5.26 -10.44 15.33
C VAL A 66 4.99 -9.91 13.91
N ILE A 67 6.04 -9.62 13.15
CA ILE A 67 5.92 -9.05 11.80
C ILE A 67 5.38 -10.06 10.79
N SER A 68 5.83 -11.32 10.83
CA SER A 68 5.39 -12.37 9.89
C SER A 68 3.97 -12.89 10.16
N SER A 69 3.41 -12.64 11.36
CA SER A 69 2.04 -13.05 11.70
C SER A 69 0.96 -12.40 10.82
N GLY A 70 1.29 -11.28 10.15
CA GLY A 70 0.37 -10.54 9.30
C GLY A 70 -0.74 -9.77 10.05
N ARG A 71 -0.82 -9.89 11.38
CA ARG A 71 -1.78 -9.20 12.25
C ARG A 71 -1.23 -7.87 12.78
N SER A 72 -2.13 -7.02 13.25
CA SER A 72 -1.77 -5.75 13.88
C SER A 72 -1.19 -5.96 15.27
N TRP A 73 -0.26 -5.08 15.64
CA TRP A 73 0.42 -5.06 16.93
C TRP A 73 0.48 -3.63 17.46
N ILE A 74 0.70 -3.52 18.77
CA ILE A 74 0.50 -2.27 19.52
C ILE A 74 1.85 -1.80 20.06
N ALA A 75 2.24 -0.56 19.75
CA ALA A 75 3.37 0.09 20.40
C ALA A 75 2.91 0.96 21.57
N VAL A 76 3.63 0.91 22.68
CA VAL A 76 3.44 1.82 23.82
C VAL A 76 4.67 2.70 23.99
N TYR A 77 4.46 4.01 23.95
CA TYR A 77 5.50 5.03 24.08
C TYR A 77 5.27 5.91 25.32
N PRO A 78 6.32 6.21 26.11
CA PRO A 78 6.26 7.25 27.13
C PRO A 78 6.27 8.65 26.50
N GLU A 79 5.94 9.69 27.27
CA GLU A 79 5.82 11.08 26.83
C GLU A 79 7.10 11.69 26.26
N VAL A 80 8.25 11.06 26.50
CA VAL A 80 9.57 11.52 26.02
C VAL A 80 9.87 11.08 24.59
N THR A 81 9.04 10.20 24.01
CA THR A 81 9.23 9.65 22.66
C THR A 81 8.42 10.44 21.63
N THR A 82 9.13 11.05 20.68
CA THR A 82 8.53 11.79 19.56
C THR A 82 8.14 10.85 18.41
N GLY A 83 6.96 11.08 17.83
CA GLY A 83 6.47 10.36 16.65
C GLY A 83 6.20 8.87 16.89
N ASN A 84 6.14 8.08 15.81
CA ASN A 84 5.95 6.62 15.84
C ASN A 84 7.23 5.91 15.33
N PRO A 85 8.29 5.81 16.15
CA PRO A 85 9.59 5.32 15.70
C PRO A 85 9.59 3.85 15.29
N PHE A 86 8.60 3.06 15.71
CA PHE A 86 8.48 1.65 15.30
C PHE A 86 7.56 1.45 14.09
N SER A 87 7.00 2.52 13.53
CA SER A 87 5.99 2.45 12.46
C SER A 87 4.86 1.47 12.79
N ALA A 88 4.45 1.46 14.07
CA ALA A 88 3.46 0.53 14.59
C ALA A 88 2.08 0.82 14.00
N PRO A 89 1.27 -0.21 13.67
CA PRO A 89 -0.12 -0.04 13.24
C PRO A 89 -1.01 0.66 14.27
N VAL A 90 -0.78 0.40 15.56
CA VAL A 90 -1.50 1.02 16.67
C VAL A 90 -0.50 1.61 17.65
N THR A 91 -0.69 2.88 18.01
CA THR A 91 0.19 3.61 18.91
C THR A 91 -0.54 4.04 20.18
N VAL A 92 0.11 3.83 21.32
CA VAL A 92 -0.36 4.25 22.64
C VAL A 92 0.65 5.22 23.26
N ARG A 93 0.18 6.39 23.67
CA ARG A 93 0.93 7.40 24.44
C ARG A 93 0.61 7.23 25.91
N TYR A 94 1.56 6.67 26.66
CA TYR A 94 1.42 6.53 28.10
C TYR A 94 2.12 7.69 28.82
N MET A 95 1.32 8.66 29.25
CA MET A 95 1.76 9.93 29.81
C MET A 95 2.15 9.78 31.28
N LEU A 96 3.45 9.68 31.55
CA LEU A 96 4.01 9.57 32.92
C LEU A 96 4.28 10.94 33.55
N ASN A 97 4.19 12.02 32.76
CA ASN A 97 4.29 13.41 33.19
C ASN A 97 3.57 14.34 32.18
N ARG A 98 3.53 15.65 32.48
CA ARG A 98 3.09 16.67 31.51
C ARG A 98 4.06 16.76 30.33
N GLU A 99 3.49 16.98 29.16
CA GLU A 99 4.22 17.18 27.91
C GLU A 99 5.24 18.33 28.01
N GLY A 100 6.44 18.14 27.44
CA GLY A 100 7.48 19.16 27.39
C GLY A 100 8.25 19.44 28.69
N VAL A 101 7.91 18.80 29.81
CA VAL A 101 8.62 18.98 31.10
C VAL A 101 10.03 18.38 31.07
N ILE A 102 10.18 17.24 30.41
CA ILE A 102 11.46 16.53 30.28
C ILE A 102 11.98 16.75 28.86
N MET A 103 13.19 17.31 28.74
CA MET A 103 13.91 17.57 27.47
C MET A 103 13.23 18.55 26.47
N GLN A 104 12.07 19.12 26.79
CA GLN A 104 11.29 20.00 25.89
C GLN A 104 10.86 19.33 24.56
N ASN A 105 10.81 18.00 24.51
CA ASN A 105 10.38 17.28 23.31
C ASN A 105 8.87 17.45 23.11
N ALA A 106 8.46 17.79 21.88
CA ALA A 106 7.08 17.62 21.44
C ALA A 106 6.83 16.14 21.15
N ILE A 107 5.65 15.63 21.52
CA ILE A 107 5.31 14.21 21.32
C ILE A 107 5.06 13.91 19.84
N GLU A 108 4.59 14.91 19.08
CA GLU A 108 4.17 14.75 17.67
C GLU A 108 3.28 13.51 17.49
N ALA A 109 2.25 13.40 18.33
CA ALA A 109 1.33 12.28 18.30
C ALA A 109 0.56 12.22 16.97
N GLY A 110 0.33 10.99 16.51
CA GLY A 110 -0.61 10.72 15.42
C GLY A 110 -2.04 11.01 15.87
N ALA A 111 -2.91 11.33 14.93
CA ALA A 111 -4.29 11.67 15.24
C ALA A 111 -5.14 10.47 15.72
N ASP A 112 -4.70 9.26 15.40
CA ASP A 112 -5.28 8.00 15.85
C ASP A 112 -4.62 7.41 17.12
N ASP A 113 -3.64 8.12 17.71
CA ASP A 113 -2.92 7.66 18.89
C ASP A 113 -3.85 7.59 20.12
N LEU A 114 -3.74 6.53 20.90
CA LEU A 114 -4.49 6.39 22.17
C LEU A 114 -3.69 7.00 23.32
N PHE A 115 -4.31 7.91 24.09
CA PHE A 115 -3.66 8.49 25.27
C PHE A 115 -4.16 7.84 26.57
N PHE A 116 -3.20 7.51 27.43
CA PHE A 116 -3.44 7.09 28.81
C PHE A 116 -2.56 7.93 29.73
N TRP A 117 -3.10 8.36 30.87
CA TRP A 117 -2.37 9.15 31.85
C TRP A 117 -2.12 8.36 33.12
N TYR A 118 -0.89 8.46 33.65
CA TYR A 118 -0.55 7.89 34.94
C TYR A 118 -1.35 8.55 36.08
N ARG A 119 -1.61 9.87 35.96
CA ARG A 119 -2.39 10.65 36.93
C ARG A 119 -3.29 11.68 36.25
N PRO A 120 -4.46 12.01 36.84
CA PRO A 120 -5.35 13.05 36.33
C PRO A 120 -4.68 14.42 36.14
N GLU A 121 -3.77 14.80 37.03
CA GLU A 121 -3.10 16.11 36.99
C GLU A 121 -2.20 16.33 35.76
N PHE A 122 -1.86 15.25 35.04
CA PHE A 122 -1.09 15.29 33.80
C PHE A 122 -1.96 15.47 32.55
N ALA A 123 -3.28 15.34 32.69
CA ALA A 123 -4.25 15.50 31.61
C ALA A 123 -4.80 16.93 31.47
N ASP A 124 -4.26 17.90 32.23
CA ASP A 124 -4.72 19.30 32.24
C ASP A 124 -6.25 19.43 32.43
N LYS A 125 -6.99 19.93 31.43
CA LYS A 125 -8.47 20.03 31.41
C LYS A 125 -9.10 19.15 30.33
N GLU A 126 -8.44 18.05 29.98
CA GLU A 126 -8.99 17.02 29.09
C GLU A 126 -10.30 16.44 29.68
N PRO A 127 -11.39 16.35 28.91
CA PRO A 127 -12.62 15.71 29.37
C PRO A 127 -12.48 14.18 29.42
N ASP A 128 -12.88 13.55 30.53
CA ASP A 128 -12.81 12.09 30.78
C ASP A 128 -11.46 11.43 30.37
N PRO A 129 -10.32 11.85 30.93
CA PRO A 129 -9.02 11.29 30.55
C PRO A 129 -8.93 9.81 30.90
N ASN A 130 -8.40 8.99 29.99
CA ASN A 130 -8.17 7.57 30.28
C ASN A 130 -7.03 7.44 31.31
N ILE A 131 -7.36 7.27 32.58
CA ILE A 131 -6.38 7.09 33.64
C ILE A 131 -5.94 5.63 33.72
N LEU A 132 -4.63 5.40 33.80
CA LEU A 132 -4.02 4.12 34.10
C LEU A 132 -2.92 4.33 35.15
N GLY A 133 -3.30 4.29 36.42
CA GLY A 133 -2.40 4.52 37.56
C GLY A 133 -1.76 3.21 38.05
N ILE A 134 -0.67 2.77 37.42
CA ILE A 134 0.00 1.51 37.77
C ILE A 134 0.81 1.67 39.06
N GLU A 135 0.30 1.12 40.16
CA GLU A 135 0.98 1.08 41.46
C GLU A 135 2.01 -0.06 41.50
N CYS A 136 3.30 0.28 41.59
CA CYS A 136 4.41 -0.68 41.57
C CYS A 136 4.88 -1.16 42.96
N TYR A 137 4.29 -0.64 44.04
CA TYR A 137 4.76 -0.93 45.40
C TYR A 137 4.45 -2.36 45.85
N ASP A 138 5.43 -3.06 46.41
CA ASP A 138 5.22 -4.37 47.04
C ASP A 138 4.69 -4.22 48.47
N LEU A 139 3.37 -4.32 48.62
CA LEU A 139 2.68 -4.21 49.92
C LEU A 139 2.97 -5.36 50.89
N SER A 140 3.61 -6.45 50.44
CA SER A 140 4.08 -7.54 51.31
C SER A 140 5.46 -7.25 51.88
N LEU A 141 6.32 -6.62 51.08
CA LEU A 141 7.63 -6.16 51.51
C LEU A 141 7.52 -4.93 52.42
N PHE A 142 6.71 -3.95 52.02
CA PHE A 142 6.45 -2.71 52.75
C PHE A 142 5.14 -2.81 53.55
N GLN A 143 5.26 -3.42 54.72
CA GLN A 143 4.20 -3.53 55.73
C GLN A 143 4.80 -3.42 57.11
N ASP A 144 4.04 -2.92 58.08
CA ASP A 144 4.46 -2.97 59.47
C ASP A 144 4.29 -4.39 60.03
N ASP A 145 5.39 -5.14 60.12
CA ASP A 145 5.47 -6.44 60.77
C ASP A 145 5.86 -6.34 62.26
N GLN A 146 5.61 -5.16 62.85
CA GLN A 146 5.92 -4.77 64.23
C GLN A 146 7.37 -5.02 64.68
N PRO A 147 8.39 -4.56 63.94
CA PRO A 147 9.75 -4.62 64.42
C PRO A 147 10.02 -3.51 65.43
N VAL A 148 11.11 -3.65 66.19
CA VAL A 148 11.57 -2.61 67.12
C VAL A 148 11.87 -1.33 66.33
N LYS A 149 11.17 -0.24 66.68
CA LYS A 149 11.39 1.08 66.07
C LYS A 149 12.52 1.80 66.82
N ASP A 150 13.72 1.84 66.23
CA ASP A 150 14.93 2.36 66.88
C ASP A 150 15.74 3.35 66.03
N LYS A 151 15.25 3.74 64.85
CA LYS A 151 15.94 4.68 63.95
C LYS A 151 15.11 5.91 63.64
N ASP A 152 15.76 7.06 63.49
CA ASP A 152 15.15 8.28 62.93
C ASP A 152 15.75 8.52 61.54
N PHE A 153 14.94 8.99 60.61
CA PHE A 153 15.34 9.16 59.21
C PHE A 153 15.14 10.59 58.71
N LEU A 154 15.99 11.03 57.78
CA LEU A 154 15.80 12.26 57.00
C LEU A 154 15.85 11.93 55.51
N TYR A 155 14.79 12.20 54.75
CA TYR A 155 14.81 12.03 53.29
C TYR A 155 15.15 13.34 52.56
N LEU A 156 16.18 13.31 51.71
CA LEU A 156 16.66 14.45 50.90
C LEU A 156 17.12 14.04 49.49
N ASN A 157 16.68 14.77 48.48
CA ASN A 157 17.05 14.56 47.09
C ASN A 157 17.11 15.85 46.24
N ARG A 158 16.01 16.60 46.16
CA ARG A 158 15.84 17.74 45.24
C ARG A 158 16.32 19.07 45.80
N ILE A 159 16.28 19.23 47.13
CA ILE A 159 16.65 20.49 47.79
C ILE A 159 18.16 20.51 48.09
N PRO A 160 18.90 21.59 47.77
CA PRO A 160 20.31 21.69 48.07
C PRO A 160 20.57 21.76 49.58
N GLU A 161 21.57 21.03 50.06
CA GLU A 161 21.93 20.95 51.49
C GLU A 161 22.21 22.31 52.13
N SER A 162 22.71 23.28 51.35
CA SER A 162 22.98 24.63 51.81
C SER A 162 21.73 25.44 52.16
N ALA A 163 20.53 24.98 51.76
CA ALA A 163 19.26 25.63 52.05
C ALA A 163 18.52 25.02 53.26
N LEU A 164 19.07 23.97 53.87
CA LEU A 164 18.40 23.21 54.95
C LEU A 164 18.87 23.68 56.33
N ASP A 165 17.93 23.86 57.26
CA ASP A 165 18.23 23.99 58.68
C ASP A 165 18.11 22.62 59.36
N LEU A 166 19.23 22.07 59.80
CA LEU A 166 19.30 20.74 60.43
C LEU A 166 19.38 20.82 61.96
N SER A 167 19.39 22.02 62.55
CA SER A 167 19.63 22.21 63.98
C SER A 167 18.53 21.66 64.89
N GLY A 168 17.32 21.49 64.36
CA GLY A 168 16.15 20.93 65.06
C GLY A 168 15.95 19.43 64.90
N LEU A 169 16.85 18.71 64.23
CA LEU A 169 16.72 17.26 63.97
C LEU A 169 17.51 16.42 64.99
N PRO A 170 17.14 15.15 65.22
CA PRO A 170 17.88 14.23 66.11
C PRO A 170 19.37 14.07 65.74
N GLU A 171 20.27 14.06 66.73
CA GLU A 171 21.74 14.01 66.51
C GLU A 171 22.23 12.75 65.76
N ASN A 172 21.49 11.63 65.80
CA ASN A 172 21.85 10.35 65.17
C ASN A 172 20.90 9.94 64.02
N ILE A 173 20.47 10.91 63.22
CA ILE A 173 19.54 10.68 62.10
C ILE A 173 20.19 10.00 60.89
N THR A 174 19.53 9.01 60.30
CA THR A 174 19.99 8.33 59.08
C THR A 174 19.44 9.02 57.84
N ILE A 175 20.32 9.50 56.94
CA ILE A 175 19.90 10.18 55.71
C ILE A 175 19.56 9.15 54.61
N LEU A 176 18.37 9.28 54.03
CA LEU A 176 17.92 8.53 52.86
C LEU A 176 17.95 9.46 51.64
N SER A 177 18.66 9.08 50.58
CA SER A 177 18.81 9.93 49.39
C SER A 177 18.89 9.11 48.10
N MET A 178 18.37 9.66 47.01
CA MET A 178 18.51 9.06 45.67
C MET A 178 19.92 9.22 45.09
N ARG A 179 20.80 10.02 45.72
CA ARG A 179 22.24 10.09 45.36
C ARG A 179 23.00 8.82 45.72
N ASN A 180 22.52 8.07 46.71
CA ASN A 180 23.04 6.76 47.09
C ASN A 180 21.86 5.80 47.37
N PRO A 181 21.17 5.34 46.31
CA PRO A 181 19.91 4.61 46.45
C PRO A 181 20.14 3.22 47.05
N LEU A 182 19.33 2.87 48.05
CA LEU A 182 19.26 1.52 48.60
C LEU A 182 18.38 0.63 47.73
N SER A 183 18.63 -0.68 47.72
CA SER A 183 17.68 -1.62 47.13
C SER A 183 16.34 -1.59 47.89
N LEU A 184 15.24 -1.95 47.23
CA LEU A 184 13.91 -1.93 47.87
C LEU A 184 13.84 -2.80 49.14
N ARG A 185 14.57 -3.94 49.18
CA ARG A 185 14.62 -4.81 50.37
C ARG A 185 15.38 -4.15 51.52
N GLU A 186 16.53 -3.54 51.25
CA GLU A 186 17.31 -2.82 52.25
C GLU A 186 16.54 -1.60 52.79
N LEU A 187 15.88 -0.88 51.90
CA LEU A 187 15.03 0.25 52.26
C LEU A 187 13.85 -0.20 53.14
N ALA A 188 13.15 -1.28 52.78
CA ALA A 188 12.07 -1.83 53.59
C ALA A 188 12.56 -2.26 54.98
N MET A 189 13.70 -2.97 55.07
CA MET A 189 14.30 -3.37 56.34
C MET A 189 14.63 -2.18 57.25
N LEU A 190 15.08 -1.05 56.67
CA LEU A 190 15.34 0.18 57.42
C LEU A 190 14.05 0.89 57.82
N LEU A 191 13.16 1.17 56.87
CA LEU A 191 11.94 1.95 57.11
C LEU A 191 11.03 1.29 58.16
N LYS A 192 10.99 -0.04 58.18
CA LYS A 192 10.32 -0.84 59.21
C LYS A 192 10.79 -0.50 60.63
N ARG A 193 12.07 -0.17 60.83
CA ARG A 193 12.65 0.20 62.13
C ARG A 193 12.53 1.70 62.46
N GLY A 194 11.83 2.48 61.64
CA GLY A 194 11.72 3.93 61.79
C GLY A 194 10.78 4.35 62.91
N ARG A 195 11.28 5.17 63.85
CA ARG A 195 10.47 5.89 64.84
C ARG A 195 9.78 7.11 64.23
N VAL A 196 10.50 7.81 63.33
CA VAL A 196 10.03 8.97 62.56
C VAL A 196 10.88 9.17 61.30
N LEU A 197 10.26 9.58 60.20
CA LEU A 197 10.93 10.05 58.97
C LEU A 197 10.64 11.54 58.77
N TYR A 198 11.68 12.37 58.89
CA TYR A 198 11.62 13.78 58.54
C TYR A 198 11.86 13.96 57.03
N THR A 199 11.18 14.92 56.42
CA THR A 199 11.42 15.25 55.02
C THR A 199 11.06 16.69 54.69
N TYR A 200 11.81 17.28 53.76
CA TYR A 200 11.53 18.59 53.17
C TYR A 200 10.86 18.50 51.80
N GLU A 201 10.66 17.28 51.29
CA GLU A 201 10.14 17.05 49.96
C GLU A 201 9.25 15.80 49.89
N SER A 202 8.19 15.86 49.08
CA SER A 202 7.32 14.72 48.81
C SER A 202 8.09 13.63 48.06
N SER A 203 7.96 12.38 48.47
CA SER A 203 8.62 11.25 47.81
C SER A 203 7.85 9.95 47.98
N GLY A 204 8.02 9.02 47.04
CA GLY A 204 7.55 7.64 47.21
C GLY A 204 8.11 6.99 48.47
N THR A 205 9.33 7.35 48.90
CA THR A 205 9.91 6.89 50.16
C THR A 205 9.06 7.26 51.38
N CYS A 206 8.38 8.42 51.36
CA CYS A 206 7.48 8.83 52.42
C CYS A 206 6.29 7.88 52.53
N LEU A 207 5.67 7.53 51.39
CA LEU A 207 4.58 6.56 51.35
C LEU A 207 5.04 5.17 51.82
N LEU A 208 6.22 4.72 51.37
CA LEU A 208 6.80 3.44 51.80
C LEU A 208 7.08 3.42 53.31
N ALA A 209 7.51 4.54 53.90
CA ALA A 209 7.73 4.66 55.34
C ALA A 209 6.41 4.53 56.11
N MET A 210 5.36 5.21 55.64
CA MET A 210 4.02 5.11 56.23
C MET A 210 3.49 3.67 56.20
N LEU A 211 3.65 2.97 55.06
CA LEU A 211 3.25 1.57 54.91
C LEU A 211 4.01 0.63 55.86
N CYS A 212 5.26 0.95 56.20
CA CYS A 212 6.10 0.25 57.17
C CYS A 212 5.83 0.63 58.64
N GLY A 213 4.82 1.47 58.92
CA GLY A 213 4.48 1.90 60.28
C GLY A 213 5.38 3.02 60.83
N CYS A 214 6.15 3.71 59.98
CA CYS A 214 6.99 4.85 60.36
C CYS A 214 6.23 6.16 60.09
N PRO A 215 5.92 6.97 61.13
CA PRO A 215 5.26 8.26 60.94
C PRO A 215 6.18 9.24 60.21
N VAL A 216 5.61 10.06 59.34
CA VAL A 216 6.37 11.05 58.54
C VAL A 216 6.10 12.46 59.05
N VAL A 217 7.14 13.27 59.18
CA VAL A 217 7.06 14.69 59.54
C VAL A 217 7.55 15.53 58.37
N SER A 218 6.66 16.34 57.82
CA SER A 218 6.95 17.25 56.72
C SER A 218 7.43 18.60 57.24
N LEU A 219 8.55 19.05 56.70
CA LEU A 219 9.19 20.33 56.98
C LEU A 219 9.20 21.17 55.69
N SER A 220 9.23 22.49 55.82
CA SER A 220 9.22 23.40 54.67
C SER A 220 10.42 24.34 54.71
N VAL A 221 11.03 24.60 53.55
CA VAL A 221 12.09 25.61 53.39
C VAL A 221 11.57 26.78 52.55
N PRO A 222 11.80 28.04 52.98
CA PRO A 222 11.46 29.22 52.20
C PRO A 222 12.02 29.17 50.76
N GLY A 223 11.16 29.34 49.76
CA GLY A 223 11.51 29.25 48.33
C GLY A 223 11.46 27.85 47.72
N TYR A 224 11.26 26.80 48.52
CA TYR A 224 11.16 25.40 48.10
C TYR A 224 9.86 24.72 48.60
N GLU A 225 8.88 25.50 49.05
CA GLU A 225 7.66 25.02 49.71
C GLU A 225 6.82 24.11 48.81
N HIS A 226 6.90 24.31 47.49
CA HIS A 226 6.22 23.49 46.49
C HIS A 226 6.73 22.05 46.41
N TYR A 227 7.90 21.75 46.98
CA TYR A 227 8.40 20.37 47.09
C TYR A 227 7.87 19.65 48.32
N ALA A 228 7.52 20.33 49.41
CA ALA A 228 7.13 19.72 50.68
C ALA A 228 5.79 18.97 50.59
N LEU A 229 5.55 18.03 51.52
CA LEU A 229 4.23 17.41 51.65
C LEU A 229 3.24 18.46 52.17
N ASN A 230 2.10 18.57 51.48
CA ASN A 230 1.07 19.59 51.73
C ASN A 230 -0.31 18.96 51.95
N GLU A 231 -1.32 19.76 52.25
CA GLU A 231 -2.68 19.26 52.50
C GLU A 231 -3.23 18.39 51.36
N GLN A 232 -2.90 18.70 50.11
CA GLN A 232 -3.27 17.86 48.96
C GLN A 232 -2.61 16.47 49.04
N SER A 233 -1.31 16.43 49.36
CA SER A 233 -0.58 15.17 49.56
C SER A 233 -1.19 14.32 50.67
N LEU A 234 -1.74 14.96 51.71
CA LEU A 234 -2.42 14.29 52.82
C LEU A 234 -3.78 13.71 52.39
N GLN A 235 -4.55 14.46 51.60
CA GLN A 235 -5.81 13.99 51.03
C GLN A 235 -5.60 12.79 50.09
N ASP A 236 -4.54 12.80 49.27
CA ASP A 236 -4.22 11.75 48.30
C ASP A 236 -3.92 10.38 48.95
N ILE A 237 -3.59 10.37 50.24
CA ILE A 237 -3.32 9.17 51.06
C ILE A 237 -4.42 8.90 52.12
N GLY A 238 -5.56 9.60 52.03
CA GLY A 238 -6.74 9.35 52.87
C GLY A 238 -6.89 10.26 54.09
N GLY A 239 -6.18 11.38 54.13
CA GLY A 239 -6.26 12.35 55.24
C GLY A 239 -5.40 12.01 56.46
N ALA A 240 -4.49 11.03 56.34
CA ALA A 240 -3.68 10.53 57.45
C ALA A 240 -2.29 10.05 56.98
N GLY A 241 -1.31 9.98 57.88
CA GLY A 241 -0.01 9.34 57.64
C GLY A 241 1.23 10.23 57.72
N PHE A 242 1.08 11.55 57.64
CA PHE A 242 2.12 12.51 58.01
C PHE A 242 1.57 13.72 58.74
N GLY A 243 2.43 14.48 59.40
CA GLY A 243 2.09 15.75 60.03
C GLY A 243 3.24 16.76 59.97
N TYR A 244 3.07 17.89 60.67
CA TYR A 244 4.01 19.02 60.65
C TYR A 244 4.75 19.22 61.98
N SER A 245 4.53 18.34 62.95
CA SER A 245 5.16 18.37 64.27
C SER A 245 5.60 16.96 64.66
N ASP A 246 6.71 16.89 65.38
CA ASP A 246 7.29 15.68 65.95
C ASP A 246 7.08 15.58 67.48
N SER A 247 6.13 16.34 68.05
CA SER A 247 5.76 16.17 69.45
C SER A 247 5.22 14.75 69.70
N PRO A 248 5.38 14.18 70.91
CA PRO A 248 4.89 12.84 71.21
C PRO A 248 3.40 12.65 70.89
N GLU A 249 2.56 13.64 71.20
CA GLU A 249 1.13 13.60 70.89
C GLU A 249 0.88 13.61 69.37
N ALA A 250 1.58 14.46 68.61
CA ALA A 250 1.43 14.55 67.16
C ALA A 250 1.88 13.26 66.45
N LEU A 251 2.96 12.62 66.92
CA LEU A 251 3.44 11.35 66.36
C LEU A 251 2.47 10.19 66.64
N ASP A 252 1.85 10.16 67.82
CA ASP A 252 0.85 9.14 68.15
C ASP A 252 -0.43 9.29 67.32
N ASP A 253 -0.87 10.53 67.06
CA ASP A 253 -1.97 10.82 66.15
C ASP A 253 -1.66 10.38 64.71
N ILE A 254 -0.45 10.67 64.21
CA ILE A 254 -0.01 10.21 62.88
C ILE A 254 -0.02 8.68 62.79
N ARG A 255 0.52 7.99 63.82
CA ARG A 255 0.58 6.52 63.87
C ARG A 255 -0.80 5.88 63.87
N ALA A 256 -1.76 6.45 64.62
CA ALA A 256 -3.14 5.97 64.64
C ALA A 256 -3.79 6.00 63.25
N GLY A 257 -3.38 6.94 62.39
CA GLY A 257 -3.85 7.09 61.02
C GLY A 257 -3.12 6.26 59.95
N LEU A 258 -1.97 5.63 60.26
CA LEU A 258 -1.19 4.88 59.26
C LEU A 258 -1.94 3.71 58.59
N PRO A 259 -2.83 2.96 59.25
CA PRO A 259 -3.63 1.91 58.58
C PRO A 259 -4.47 2.43 57.40
N ILE A 260 -4.96 3.68 57.48
CA ILE A 260 -5.75 4.32 56.43
C ILE A 260 -4.95 4.43 55.13
N VAL A 261 -3.65 4.72 55.23
CA VAL A 261 -2.74 4.83 54.07
C VAL A 261 -2.73 3.52 53.28
N ARG A 262 -2.69 2.37 53.97
CA ARG A 262 -2.73 1.05 53.33
C ARG A 262 -4.08 0.79 52.65
N ASP A 263 -5.18 1.15 53.29
CA ASP A 263 -6.52 1.00 52.72
C ASP A 263 -6.70 1.84 51.44
N VAL A 264 -6.15 3.05 51.41
CA VAL A 264 -6.15 3.90 50.21
C VAL A 264 -5.33 3.28 49.07
N VAL A 265 -4.14 2.75 49.34
CA VAL A 265 -3.34 2.07 48.31
C VAL A 265 -4.04 0.80 47.80
N LEU A 266 -4.71 0.06 48.68
CA LEU A 266 -5.54 -1.09 48.28
C LEU A 266 -6.75 -0.68 47.45
N ALA A 267 -7.40 0.45 47.76
CA ALA A 267 -8.49 1.00 46.95
C ALA A 267 -7.99 1.42 45.56
N LYS A 268 -6.83 2.07 45.47
CA LYS A 268 -6.17 2.41 44.19
C LYS A 268 -5.86 1.17 43.36
N ARG A 269 -5.38 0.08 43.99
CA ARG A 269 -5.19 -1.21 43.29
C ARG A 269 -6.48 -1.80 42.73
N ARG A 270 -7.62 -1.66 43.40
CA ARG A 270 -8.92 -2.12 42.86
C ARG A 270 -9.33 -1.28 41.64
N LEU A 271 -9.08 0.02 41.67
CA LEU A 271 -9.34 0.91 40.55
C LEU A 271 -8.44 0.59 39.36
N LEU A 272 -7.16 0.29 39.61
CA LEU A 272 -6.19 -0.13 38.60
C LEU A 272 -6.70 -1.31 37.76
N GLU A 273 -7.31 -2.32 38.37
CA GLU A 273 -7.86 -3.46 37.61
C GLU A 273 -8.89 -3.01 36.57
N THR A 274 -9.79 -2.09 36.95
CA THR A 274 -10.80 -1.55 36.01
C THR A 274 -10.17 -0.68 34.93
N GLN A 275 -9.18 0.14 35.30
CA GLN A 275 -8.41 0.97 34.37
C GLN A 275 -7.61 0.13 33.37
N PHE A 276 -7.02 -0.97 33.84
CA PHE A 276 -6.23 -1.88 33.03
C PHE A 276 -7.12 -2.69 32.07
N ASP A 277 -8.30 -3.13 32.51
CA ASP A 277 -9.29 -3.75 31.62
C ASP A 277 -9.73 -2.77 30.51
N ARG A 278 -9.95 -1.48 30.83
CA ARG A 278 -10.23 -0.42 29.84
C ARG A 278 -9.06 -0.23 28.87
N PHE A 279 -7.82 -0.23 29.36
CA PHE A 279 -6.60 -0.16 28.54
C PHE A 279 -6.53 -1.31 27.53
N LEU A 280 -6.69 -2.55 27.98
CA LEU A 280 -6.66 -3.73 27.11
C LEU A 280 -7.79 -3.68 26.08
N SER A 281 -9.02 -3.35 26.51
CA SER A 281 -10.17 -3.29 25.62
C SER A 281 -10.00 -2.25 24.50
N LEU A 282 -9.57 -1.03 24.82
CA LEU A 282 -9.43 0.03 23.81
C LEU A 282 -8.30 -0.27 22.82
N THR A 283 -7.17 -0.75 23.33
CA THR A 283 -5.99 -1.03 22.50
C THR A 283 -6.21 -2.24 21.57
N GLN A 284 -6.82 -3.32 22.06
CA GLN A 284 -7.18 -4.49 21.23
C GLN A 284 -8.29 -4.15 20.23
N ALA A 285 -9.30 -3.36 20.61
CA ALA A 285 -10.35 -2.94 19.67
C ALA A 285 -9.79 -2.09 18.51
N LYS A 286 -8.84 -1.19 18.80
CA LYS A 286 -8.15 -0.40 17.77
C LYS A 286 -7.32 -1.29 16.83
N ALA A 287 -6.64 -2.31 17.37
CA ALA A 287 -5.88 -3.27 16.57
C ALA A 287 -6.79 -4.12 15.68
N GLN A 288 -7.91 -4.62 16.21
CA GLN A 288 -8.92 -5.34 15.44
C GLN A 288 -9.53 -4.47 14.33
N GLN A 289 -9.83 -3.19 14.61
CA GLN A 289 -10.33 -2.26 13.59
C GLN A 289 -9.32 -2.09 12.43
N HIS A 290 -8.03 -2.01 12.74
CA HIS A 290 -6.98 -1.93 11.71
C HIS A 290 -6.88 -3.23 10.89
N ASP A 291 -6.96 -4.40 11.55
CA ASP A 291 -6.98 -5.70 10.88
C ASP A 291 -8.23 -5.88 10.00
N ASP A 292 -9.42 -5.47 10.45
CA ASP A 292 -10.66 -5.51 9.67
C ASP A 292 -10.57 -4.66 8.40
N VAL A 293 -9.97 -3.46 8.49
CA VAL A 293 -9.74 -2.58 7.33
C VAL A 293 -8.77 -3.24 6.36
N LYS A 294 -7.69 -3.84 6.86
CA LYS A 294 -6.71 -4.57 6.05
C LYS A 294 -7.35 -5.78 5.37
N GLU A 295 -8.16 -6.56 6.07
CA GLU A 295 -8.87 -7.71 5.53
C GLU A 295 -9.88 -7.29 4.46
N ARG A 296 -10.69 -6.25 4.70
CA ARG A 296 -11.64 -5.71 3.70
C ARG A 296 -10.97 -5.31 2.39
N ASN A 297 -9.72 -4.85 2.47
CA ASN A 297 -8.91 -4.45 1.32
C ASN A 297 -8.09 -5.60 0.71
N SER A 298 -8.14 -6.81 1.28
CA SER A 298 -7.40 -7.97 0.79
C SER A 298 -8.01 -8.57 -0.48
N PHE A 299 -7.18 -9.27 -1.26
CA PHE A 299 -7.64 -9.99 -2.45
C PHE A 299 -8.64 -11.10 -2.11
N SER A 300 -8.42 -11.83 -1.01
CA SER A 300 -9.34 -12.87 -0.50
C SER A 300 -10.72 -12.31 -0.16
N HIS A 301 -10.78 -11.13 0.47
CA HIS A 301 -12.05 -10.49 0.77
C HIS A 301 -12.72 -9.99 -0.52
N TRP A 302 -11.97 -9.38 -1.43
CA TRP A 302 -12.48 -8.94 -2.72
C TRP A 302 -13.08 -10.08 -3.53
N ILE A 303 -12.38 -11.21 -3.70
CA ILE A 303 -12.86 -12.32 -4.52
C ILE A 303 -14.12 -12.97 -3.93
N ALA A 304 -14.24 -12.99 -2.59
CA ALA A 304 -15.40 -13.53 -1.88
C ALA A 304 -16.63 -12.60 -1.96
N HIS A 305 -16.44 -11.29 -1.96
CA HIS A 305 -17.51 -10.28 -1.90
C HIS A 305 -17.69 -9.49 -3.20
N ARG A 306 -17.05 -9.91 -4.29
CA ARG A 306 -17.19 -9.26 -5.59
C ARG A 306 -18.64 -9.28 -6.05
N THR A 307 -19.18 -8.10 -6.33
CA THR A 307 -20.51 -7.92 -6.93
C THR A 307 -20.39 -7.26 -8.30
N LEU A 308 -21.03 -7.83 -9.33
CA LEU A 308 -21.10 -7.21 -10.64
C LEU A 308 -22.34 -6.31 -10.77
N PRO A 309 -22.20 -5.10 -11.33
CA PRO A 309 -23.34 -4.24 -11.63
C PRO A 309 -24.10 -4.86 -12.81
N THR A 310 -25.37 -5.23 -12.57
CA THR A 310 -26.35 -5.84 -13.50
C THR A 310 -26.32 -7.37 -13.67
N THR A 311 -27.50 -7.97 -13.52
CA THR A 311 -27.86 -9.27 -14.09
C THR A 311 -27.79 -9.15 -15.61
N VAL A 312 -26.63 -9.49 -16.19
CA VAL A 312 -26.49 -9.51 -17.64
C VAL A 312 -27.28 -10.69 -18.19
N THR A 313 -28.36 -10.40 -18.92
CA THR A 313 -29.24 -11.39 -19.56
C THR A 313 -28.66 -11.83 -20.91
N ALA A 314 -27.41 -12.30 -20.92
CA ALA A 314 -26.85 -12.94 -22.11
C ALA A 314 -27.39 -14.37 -22.22
N GLU A 315 -27.95 -14.73 -23.38
CA GLU A 315 -28.54 -16.06 -23.64
C GLU A 315 -27.50 -17.16 -23.90
N THR A 316 -26.20 -16.85 -23.84
CA THR A 316 -25.12 -17.81 -24.08
C THR A 316 -25.28 -19.06 -23.20
N ARG A 317 -25.47 -20.22 -23.85
CA ARG A 317 -25.65 -21.50 -23.18
C ARG A 317 -24.30 -22.12 -22.89
N LEU A 318 -24.10 -22.55 -21.64
CA LEU A 318 -22.81 -23.04 -21.16
C LEU A 318 -22.97 -24.48 -20.68
N LEU A 319 -22.11 -25.38 -21.15
CA LEU A 319 -21.96 -26.74 -20.61
C LEU A 319 -20.73 -26.78 -19.69
N HIS A 320 -20.93 -27.21 -18.45
CA HIS A 320 -19.87 -27.33 -17.46
C HIS A 320 -19.54 -28.80 -17.25
N VAL A 321 -18.29 -29.18 -17.47
CA VAL A 321 -17.79 -30.55 -17.27
C VAL A 321 -16.87 -30.56 -16.07
N ILE A 322 -17.21 -31.39 -15.06
CA ILE A 322 -16.42 -31.52 -13.84
C ILE A 322 -15.69 -32.87 -13.87
N LEU A 323 -14.37 -32.82 -13.94
CA LEU A 323 -13.49 -33.98 -13.96
C LEU A 323 -13.31 -34.49 -12.52
N CYS A 324 -13.92 -35.63 -12.20
CA CYS A 324 -13.95 -36.21 -10.86
C CYS A 324 -12.88 -37.31 -10.67
N LEU A 325 -11.81 -37.29 -11.47
CA LEU A 325 -10.73 -38.28 -11.42
C LEU A 325 -10.01 -38.20 -10.07
N ASN A 326 -10.08 -39.26 -9.27
CA ASN A 326 -9.46 -39.34 -7.93
C ASN A 326 -9.91 -38.23 -6.95
N ALA A 327 -11.09 -37.63 -7.17
CA ALA A 327 -11.58 -36.54 -6.35
C ALA A 327 -12.36 -37.03 -5.12
N GLN A 328 -12.21 -36.32 -3.99
CA GLN A 328 -13.08 -36.52 -2.83
C GLN A 328 -14.49 -35.98 -3.12
N VAL A 329 -15.52 -36.58 -2.51
CA VAL A 329 -16.91 -36.13 -2.67
C VAL A 329 -17.08 -34.65 -2.30
N SER A 330 -16.41 -34.19 -1.25
CA SER A 330 -16.42 -32.79 -0.82
C SER A 330 -15.92 -31.81 -1.88
N ALA A 331 -14.92 -32.20 -2.68
CA ALA A 331 -14.39 -31.38 -3.77
C ALA A 331 -15.40 -31.24 -4.91
N ILE A 332 -16.10 -32.32 -5.24
CA ILE A 332 -17.17 -32.34 -6.25
C ILE A 332 -18.34 -31.47 -5.79
N GLU A 333 -18.77 -31.63 -4.53
CA GLU A 333 -19.82 -30.83 -3.92
C GLU A 333 -19.47 -29.33 -3.93
N ALA A 334 -18.23 -28.96 -3.64
CA ALA A 334 -17.78 -27.57 -3.68
C ALA A 334 -17.92 -26.95 -5.08
N SER A 335 -17.45 -27.65 -6.13
CA SER A 335 -17.58 -27.20 -7.52
C SER A 335 -19.05 -27.03 -7.92
N VAL A 336 -19.89 -28.04 -7.65
CA VAL A 336 -21.34 -28.00 -7.96
C VAL A 336 -22.07 -26.90 -7.17
N ALA A 337 -21.75 -26.73 -5.89
CA ALA A 337 -22.33 -25.69 -5.06
C ALA A 337 -21.99 -24.28 -5.59
N SER A 338 -20.76 -24.08 -6.08
CA SER A 338 -20.34 -22.79 -6.66
C SER A 338 -21.15 -22.40 -7.91
N LEU A 339 -21.49 -23.37 -8.75
CA LEU A 339 -22.37 -23.19 -9.92
C LEU A 339 -23.83 -22.98 -9.52
N THR A 340 -24.33 -23.78 -8.58
CA THR A 340 -25.71 -23.71 -8.09
C THR A 340 -26.01 -22.34 -7.45
N ARG A 341 -25.08 -21.79 -6.67
CA ARG A 341 -25.20 -20.43 -6.08
C ARG A 341 -25.38 -19.34 -7.14
N GLN A 342 -24.95 -19.57 -8.37
CA GLN A 342 -25.06 -18.65 -9.49
C GLN A 342 -26.24 -18.95 -10.42
N GLY A 343 -27.15 -19.85 -10.02
CA GLY A 343 -28.35 -20.18 -10.79
C GLY A 343 -28.08 -21.03 -12.04
N VAL A 344 -26.99 -21.80 -12.07
CA VAL A 344 -26.73 -22.76 -13.15
C VAL A 344 -27.64 -23.98 -12.98
N ASP A 345 -28.32 -24.41 -14.05
CA ASP A 345 -29.15 -25.61 -14.05
C ASP A 345 -28.27 -26.87 -13.99
N SER A 346 -28.60 -27.78 -13.08
CA SER A 346 -28.01 -29.14 -12.99
C SER A 346 -27.93 -29.88 -14.33
N ARG A 347 -28.86 -29.65 -15.26
CA ARG A 347 -28.88 -30.29 -16.59
C ARG A 347 -27.74 -29.83 -17.50
N THR A 348 -27.17 -28.66 -17.23
CA THR A 348 -26.01 -28.12 -17.96
C THR A 348 -24.68 -28.46 -17.29
N ILE A 349 -24.70 -29.39 -16.34
CA ILE A 349 -23.53 -29.92 -15.64
C ILE A 349 -23.35 -31.39 -16.01
N LEU A 350 -22.12 -31.79 -16.32
CA LEU A 350 -21.74 -33.15 -16.65
C LEU A 350 -20.59 -33.59 -15.74
N LEU A 351 -20.77 -34.66 -14.97
CA LEU A 351 -19.71 -35.23 -14.15
C LEU A 351 -18.96 -36.32 -14.93
N VAL A 352 -17.64 -36.22 -15.02
CA VAL A 352 -16.77 -37.28 -15.53
C VAL A 352 -16.27 -38.11 -14.36
N ALA A 353 -16.92 -39.25 -14.14
CA ALA A 353 -16.73 -40.10 -12.99
C ALA A 353 -15.88 -41.34 -13.33
N PRO A 354 -15.22 -41.97 -12.33
CA PRO A 354 -14.44 -43.18 -12.55
C PRO A 354 -15.29 -44.39 -12.95
N GLU A 355 -16.57 -44.43 -12.56
CA GLU A 355 -17.46 -45.57 -12.80
C GLU A 355 -18.89 -45.15 -13.20
N PRO A 356 -19.64 -46.01 -13.93
CA PRO A 356 -21.03 -45.74 -14.29
C PRO A 356 -21.95 -45.61 -13.07
N GLY A 357 -22.95 -44.72 -13.13
CA GLY A 357 -23.96 -44.59 -12.08
C GLY A 357 -23.50 -43.87 -10.80
N TYR A 358 -22.30 -43.30 -10.81
CA TYR A 358 -21.72 -42.52 -9.71
C TYR A 358 -22.64 -41.36 -9.28
N ARG A 359 -22.96 -41.29 -7.97
CA ARG A 359 -23.74 -40.21 -7.35
C ARG A 359 -22.94 -39.57 -6.20
N ALA A 360 -22.28 -38.45 -6.50
CA ALA A 360 -21.56 -37.66 -5.50
C ALA A 360 -22.40 -36.54 -4.87
N THR A 361 -23.55 -36.19 -5.46
CA THR A 361 -24.40 -35.10 -4.96
C THR A 361 -25.84 -35.56 -4.82
N THR A 362 -26.62 -34.83 -4.03
CA THR A 362 -28.06 -35.03 -3.92
C THR A 362 -28.84 -34.50 -5.13
N MET A 363 -28.19 -33.75 -6.01
CA MET A 363 -28.77 -33.21 -7.24
C MET A 363 -28.77 -34.25 -8.36
N ASP A 364 -29.78 -34.18 -9.24
CA ASP A 364 -29.89 -35.05 -10.41
C ASP A 364 -29.01 -34.52 -11.56
N ILE A 365 -27.70 -34.78 -11.45
CA ILE A 365 -26.68 -34.37 -12.43
C ILE A 365 -26.29 -35.56 -13.29
N ARG A 366 -26.16 -35.35 -14.61
CA ARG A 366 -25.71 -36.39 -15.54
C ARG A 366 -24.25 -36.75 -15.25
N ALA A 367 -23.98 -38.04 -15.10
CA ALA A 367 -22.63 -38.58 -14.95
C ALA A 367 -22.28 -39.53 -16.10
N VAL A 368 -21.02 -39.48 -16.55
CA VAL A 368 -20.46 -40.32 -17.63
C VAL A 368 -19.08 -40.82 -17.20
N THR A 369 -18.62 -41.92 -17.81
CA THR A 369 -17.30 -42.47 -17.51
C THR A 369 -16.19 -41.72 -18.24
N VAL A 370 -14.96 -41.86 -17.75
CA VAL A 370 -13.73 -41.30 -18.36
C VAL A 370 -13.56 -41.71 -19.84
N ASP A 371 -13.94 -42.93 -20.21
CA ASP A 371 -13.79 -43.38 -21.60
C ASP A 371 -14.89 -42.86 -22.54
N SER A 372 -16.01 -42.36 -22.00
CA SER A 372 -17.19 -42.00 -22.77
C SER A 372 -17.52 -40.52 -22.79
N TRP A 373 -16.93 -39.70 -21.91
CA TRP A 373 -17.35 -38.31 -21.73
C TRP A 373 -17.14 -37.45 -22.98
N VAL A 374 -16.02 -37.60 -23.69
CA VAL A 374 -15.76 -36.90 -24.96
C VAL A 374 -16.86 -37.16 -25.98
N SER A 375 -17.28 -38.42 -26.11
CA SER A 375 -18.37 -38.82 -27.02
C SER A 375 -19.71 -38.24 -26.56
N ALA A 376 -19.96 -38.21 -25.25
CA ALA A 376 -21.16 -37.59 -24.69
C ALA A 376 -21.22 -36.07 -24.95
N VAL A 377 -20.10 -35.36 -24.78
CA VAL A 377 -20.01 -33.92 -25.08
C VAL A 377 -20.20 -33.66 -26.58
N ARG A 378 -19.64 -34.49 -27.46
CA ARG A 378 -19.90 -34.40 -28.90
C ARG A 378 -21.40 -34.53 -29.21
N GLN A 379 -22.08 -35.51 -28.63
CA GLN A 379 -23.53 -35.68 -28.84
C GLN A 379 -24.32 -34.44 -28.41
N LEU A 380 -23.96 -33.83 -27.27
CA LEU A 380 -24.57 -32.58 -26.78
C LEU A 380 -24.25 -31.38 -27.69
N ALA A 381 -23.07 -31.36 -28.30
CA ALA A 381 -22.68 -30.32 -29.26
C ALA A 381 -23.49 -30.42 -30.57
N GLU A 382 -23.77 -31.64 -31.04
CA GLU A 382 -24.57 -31.92 -32.25
C GLU A 382 -26.05 -31.52 -32.08
N THR A 383 -26.62 -31.75 -30.90
CA THR A 383 -27.98 -31.27 -30.54
C THR A 383 -28.03 -29.77 -30.25
N ALA A 384 -26.87 -29.10 -30.27
CA ALA A 384 -26.70 -27.70 -29.96
C ALA A 384 -27.22 -27.34 -28.56
N ASP A 385 -26.95 -28.15 -27.54
CA ASP A 385 -27.42 -27.89 -26.16
C ASP A 385 -26.64 -26.78 -25.44
N PHE A 386 -25.44 -26.45 -25.94
CA PHE A 386 -24.58 -25.40 -25.41
C PHE A 386 -23.89 -24.63 -26.53
N ASP A 387 -23.48 -23.39 -26.28
CA ASP A 387 -22.68 -22.58 -27.22
C ASP A 387 -21.18 -22.65 -26.87
N TRP A 388 -20.88 -22.78 -25.57
CA TRP A 388 -19.54 -22.95 -25.03
C TRP A 388 -19.46 -24.08 -24.00
N LEU A 389 -18.34 -24.81 -24.03
CA LEU A 389 -17.98 -25.88 -23.11
C LEU A 389 -16.86 -25.40 -22.19
N HIS A 390 -16.97 -25.67 -20.89
CA HIS A 390 -15.86 -25.44 -19.93
C HIS A 390 -15.59 -26.70 -19.12
N CYS A 391 -14.34 -27.11 -19.08
CA CYS A 391 -13.89 -28.26 -18.31
C CYS A 391 -13.12 -27.78 -17.07
N ILE A 392 -13.47 -28.29 -15.89
CA ILE A 392 -12.76 -28.01 -14.64
C ILE A 392 -12.47 -29.28 -13.85
N ASP A 393 -11.37 -29.28 -13.09
CA ASP A 393 -11.07 -30.32 -12.10
C ASP A 393 -12.05 -30.19 -10.91
N ALA A 394 -12.46 -31.31 -10.31
CA ALA A 394 -13.25 -31.28 -9.09
C ALA A 394 -12.48 -30.58 -7.94
N GLY A 395 -13.17 -29.73 -7.18
CA GLY A 395 -12.58 -28.85 -6.17
C GLY A 395 -12.29 -27.44 -6.67
N VAL A 396 -12.27 -27.22 -7.99
CA VAL A 396 -12.26 -25.86 -8.55
C VAL A 396 -13.63 -25.21 -8.35
N GLU A 397 -13.65 -24.01 -7.80
CA GLU A 397 -14.87 -23.23 -7.56
C GLU A 397 -14.95 -22.03 -8.50
N TYR A 398 -16.14 -21.66 -8.95
CA TYR A 398 -16.35 -20.39 -9.66
C TYR A 398 -16.47 -19.23 -8.67
N THR A 399 -15.80 -18.12 -8.97
CA THR A 399 -15.88 -16.89 -8.19
C THR A 399 -17.27 -16.27 -8.26
N ALA A 400 -17.64 -15.43 -7.29
CA ALA A 400 -18.97 -14.84 -7.23
C ALA A 400 -19.30 -14.07 -8.52
N THR A 401 -20.50 -14.30 -9.07
CA THR A 401 -21.04 -13.66 -10.29
C THR A 401 -20.27 -13.91 -11.60
N SER A 402 -19.26 -14.78 -11.60
CA SER A 402 -18.40 -15.02 -12.76
C SER A 402 -19.09 -15.72 -13.92
N ILE A 403 -20.10 -16.56 -13.69
CA ILE A 403 -20.84 -17.24 -14.77
C ILE A 403 -21.63 -16.25 -15.61
N GLY A 404 -22.29 -15.27 -14.99
CA GLY A 404 -23.01 -14.22 -15.69
C GLY A 404 -22.07 -13.34 -16.53
N LEU A 405 -20.90 -13.01 -15.97
CA LEU A 405 -19.83 -12.31 -16.68
C LEU A 405 -19.37 -13.10 -17.92
N MET A 406 -19.07 -14.38 -17.74
CA MET A 406 -18.61 -15.24 -18.84
C MET A 406 -19.65 -15.36 -19.94
N ARG A 407 -20.95 -15.51 -19.63
CA ARG A 407 -22.00 -15.51 -20.66
C ARG A 407 -21.94 -14.25 -21.53
N ASN A 408 -21.75 -13.09 -20.92
CA ASN A 408 -21.64 -11.82 -21.64
C ASN A 408 -20.35 -11.74 -22.46
N MET A 409 -19.20 -12.01 -21.85
CA MET A 409 -17.90 -11.89 -22.53
C MET A 409 -17.78 -12.90 -23.68
N LEU A 410 -18.25 -14.13 -23.49
CA LEU A 410 -18.26 -15.17 -24.52
C LEU A 410 -19.24 -14.85 -25.67
N SER A 411 -20.32 -14.11 -25.43
CA SER A 411 -21.20 -13.62 -26.51
C SER A 411 -20.50 -12.59 -27.41
N GLN A 412 -19.47 -11.92 -26.87
CA GLN A 412 -18.68 -10.88 -27.53
C GLN A 412 -17.29 -11.38 -27.96
N ALA A 413 -17.02 -12.68 -27.82
CA ALA A 413 -15.73 -13.32 -28.10
C ALA A 413 -15.26 -13.28 -29.58
N GLY A 414 -16.06 -12.70 -30.47
CA GLY A 414 -15.72 -12.57 -31.89
C GLY A 414 -15.47 -13.93 -32.55
N GLU A 415 -14.31 -14.04 -33.22
CA GLU A 415 -13.88 -15.24 -33.96
C GLU A 415 -13.02 -16.20 -33.12
N CYS A 416 -12.85 -15.97 -31.81
CA CYS A 416 -12.14 -16.90 -30.95
C CYS A 416 -12.84 -18.27 -30.93
N GLN A 417 -12.03 -19.33 -30.99
CA GLN A 417 -12.45 -20.73 -30.94
C GLN A 417 -12.26 -21.31 -29.53
N ALA A 418 -11.26 -20.82 -28.80
CA ALA A 418 -10.98 -21.16 -27.43
C ALA A 418 -10.65 -19.90 -26.61
N ILE A 419 -11.04 -19.85 -25.34
CA ILE A 419 -10.76 -18.73 -24.44
C ILE A 419 -10.31 -19.25 -23.08
N TYR A 420 -9.18 -18.74 -22.58
CA TYR A 420 -8.74 -18.98 -21.20
C TYR A 420 -8.84 -17.70 -20.36
N THR A 421 -8.78 -17.86 -19.04
CA THR A 421 -8.92 -16.77 -18.07
C THR A 421 -7.77 -16.76 -17.07
N ASP A 422 -7.65 -15.65 -16.35
CA ASP A 422 -6.87 -15.61 -15.11
C ASP A 422 -7.55 -16.48 -14.03
N GLU A 423 -6.80 -16.83 -12.99
CA GLU A 423 -7.23 -17.73 -11.92
C GLU A 423 -6.84 -17.18 -10.55
N ALA A 424 -7.44 -17.70 -9.49
CA ALA A 424 -6.94 -17.54 -8.13
C ALA A 424 -6.48 -18.89 -7.60
N LEU A 425 -5.32 -18.93 -6.96
CA LEU A 425 -4.77 -20.12 -6.34
C LEU A 425 -5.11 -20.11 -4.85
N ARG A 426 -5.71 -21.19 -4.35
CA ARG A 426 -5.86 -21.42 -2.90
C ARG A 426 -4.74 -22.33 -2.43
N ALA A 427 -3.82 -21.80 -1.63
CA ALA A 427 -2.77 -22.57 -0.99
C ALA A 427 -3.34 -23.50 0.10
N GLU A 428 -2.56 -24.50 0.52
CA GLU A 428 -2.98 -25.43 1.60
C GLU A 428 -3.27 -24.71 2.92
N GLY A 429 -2.58 -23.59 3.19
CA GLY A 429 -2.82 -22.74 4.37
C GLY A 429 -4.05 -21.83 4.28
N GLY A 430 -4.81 -21.89 3.18
CA GLY A 430 -6.02 -21.08 2.95
C GLY A 430 -5.77 -19.69 2.33
N GLU A 431 -4.51 -19.28 2.18
CA GLU A 431 -4.16 -18.05 1.45
C GLU A 431 -4.64 -18.14 0.00
N ILE A 432 -5.20 -17.04 -0.50
CA ILE A 432 -5.69 -16.93 -1.88
C ILE A 432 -4.83 -15.90 -2.60
N THR A 433 -4.14 -16.32 -3.65
CA THR A 433 -3.29 -15.45 -4.48
C THR A 433 -3.79 -15.41 -5.93
N PRO A 434 -3.67 -14.27 -6.63
CA PRO A 434 -4.04 -14.20 -8.05
C PRO A 434 -2.97 -14.84 -8.94
N VAL A 435 -3.38 -15.60 -9.94
CA VAL A 435 -2.53 -16.10 -11.03
C VAL A 435 -2.88 -15.33 -12.29
N ARG A 436 -2.00 -14.40 -12.68
CA ARG A 436 -2.20 -13.48 -13.81
C ARG A 436 -1.38 -13.91 -15.01
N LYS A 437 -2.05 -14.33 -16.08
CA LYS A 437 -1.44 -14.88 -17.29
C LYS A 437 -1.24 -13.78 -18.34
N PRO A 438 -0.18 -13.84 -19.16
CA PRO A 438 -0.08 -13.01 -20.36
C PRO A 438 -1.12 -13.46 -21.41
N ASP A 439 -1.28 -12.68 -22.47
CA ASP A 439 -2.01 -13.11 -23.67
C ASP A 439 -1.31 -14.31 -24.34
N PHE A 440 -2.01 -14.96 -25.27
CA PHE A 440 -1.58 -16.26 -25.79
C PHE A 440 -0.17 -16.21 -26.36
N ASN A 441 0.74 -16.95 -25.73
CA ASN A 441 2.15 -17.02 -26.05
C ASN A 441 2.50 -18.44 -26.48
N LEU A 442 2.78 -18.62 -27.77
CA LEU A 442 2.95 -19.94 -28.38
C LEU A 442 4.13 -20.69 -27.75
N ASP A 443 5.29 -20.04 -27.65
CA ASP A 443 6.48 -20.71 -27.13
C ASP A 443 6.36 -21.02 -25.62
N LEU A 444 5.70 -20.14 -24.84
CA LEU A 444 5.40 -20.42 -23.43
C LEU A 444 4.41 -21.58 -23.27
N PHE A 445 3.39 -21.65 -24.12
CA PHE A 445 2.41 -22.73 -24.13
C PHE A 445 3.02 -24.09 -24.43
N LEU A 446 3.93 -24.16 -25.42
CA LEU A 446 4.66 -25.40 -25.72
C LEU A 446 5.62 -25.77 -24.59
N ALA A 447 6.21 -24.78 -23.90
CA ALA A 447 7.16 -25.00 -22.83
C ALA A 447 6.52 -25.39 -21.48
N SER A 448 5.31 -24.92 -21.17
CA SER A 448 4.66 -25.23 -19.88
C SER A 448 3.14 -25.32 -20.00
N PRO A 449 2.60 -26.28 -20.79
CA PRO A 449 1.17 -26.35 -21.06
C PRO A 449 0.34 -26.52 -19.78
N HIS A 450 0.80 -27.36 -18.84
CA HIS A 450 0.07 -27.71 -17.62
C HIS A 450 -0.05 -26.58 -16.60
N ARG A 451 0.87 -25.60 -16.59
CA ARG A 451 0.82 -24.40 -15.73
C ARG A 451 0.25 -23.19 -16.44
N TYR A 452 0.58 -23.02 -17.71
CA TYR A 452 0.24 -21.80 -18.45
C TYR A 452 -1.24 -21.78 -18.85
N LEU A 453 -1.77 -22.88 -19.38
CA LEU A 453 -3.07 -22.84 -20.04
C LEU A 453 -3.85 -24.15 -19.84
N ARG A 454 -4.78 -24.10 -18.88
CA ARG A 454 -5.78 -25.14 -18.56
C ARG A 454 -7.14 -24.48 -18.26
N ARG A 455 -8.19 -25.28 -18.17
CA ARG A 455 -9.57 -24.87 -17.83
C ARG A 455 -10.13 -23.87 -18.82
N VAL A 456 -10.13 -24.27 -20.07
CA VAL A 456 -10.43 -23.44 -21.25
C VAL A 456 -11.88 -23.55 -21.65
N TRP A 457 -12.44 -22.43 -22.10
CA TRP A 457 -13.74 -22.37 -22.75
C TRP A 457 -13.58 -22.73 -24.23
N PHE A 458 -14.21 -23.82 -24.67
CA PHE A 458 -14.22 -24.25 -26.06
C PHE A 458 -15.55 -23.90 -26.73
N ARG A 459 -15.49 -23.27 -27.90
CA ARG A 459 -16.68 -22.96 -28.68
C ARG A 459 -17.24 -24.24 -29.32
N ARG A 460 -18.56 -24.41 -29.24
CA ARG A 460 -19.26 -25.62 -29.74
C ARG A 460 -18.88 -25.97 -31.19
N GLU A 461 -18.88 -24.98 -32.07
CA GLU A 461 -18.61 -25.18 -33.50
C GLU A 461 -17.18 -25.67 -33.75
N SER A 462 -16.22 -25.11 -33.02
CA SER A 462 -14.81 -25.51 -33.05
C SER A 462 -14.62 -26.91 -32.49
N TRP A 463 -15.33 -27.24 -31.41
CA TRP A 463 -15.34 -28.57 -30.82
C TRP A 463 -15.84 -29.64 -31.80
N LEU A 464 -16.86 -29.32 -32.61
CA LEU A 464 -17.33 -30.19 -33.69
C LEU A 464 -16.34 -30.26 -34.86
N ALA A 465 -15.77 -29.12 -35.26
CA ALA A 465 -14.92 -29.00 -36.44
C ALA A 465 -13.54 -29.65 -36.27
N ALA A 466 -12.93 -29.57 -35.08
CA ALA A 466 -11.59 -30.11 -34.83
C ALA A 466 -11.52 -31.65 -34.94
N GLY A 467 -12.63 -32.37 -34.73
CA GLY A 467 -12.66 -33.82 -34.95
C GLY A 467 -12.10 -34.64 -33.80
N LYS A 468 -11.45 -35.79 -34.08
CA LYS A 468 -11.20 -36.90 -33.14
C LYS A 468 -10.27 -36.52 -31.96
N PHE A 469 -10.85 -36.06 -30.86
CA PHE A 469 -10.16 -36.05 -29.56
C PHE A 469 -9.60 -37.42 -29.25
N ASN A 470 -8.30 -37.50 -28.94
CA ASN A 470 -7.69 -38.78 -28.64
C ASN A 470 -8.07 -39.20 -27.20
N PRO A 471 -8.90 -40.25 -27.02
CA PRO A 471 -9.25 -40.70 -25.67
C PRO A 471 -8.03 -41.19 -24.88
N GLU A 472 -6.90 -41.49 -25.54
CA GLU A 472 -5.65 -41.85 -24.89
C GLU A 472 -4.99 -40.67 -24.15
N PHE A 473 -5.32 -39.42 -24.48
CA PHE A 473 -4.77 -38.23 -23.81
C PHE A 473 -5.72 -37.67 -22.75
N SER A 474 -6.19 -38.55 -21.87
CA SER A 474 -7.23 -38.20 -20.89
C SER A 474 -6.81 -37.13 -19.88
N GLN A 475 -5.51 -37.02 -19.57
CA GLN A 475 -4.99 -36.05 -18.58
C GLN A 475 -4.58 -34.73 -19.24
N ALA A 476 -4.09 -34.77 -20.47
CA ALA A 476 -3.65 -33.62 -21.26
C ALA A 476 -4.60 -33.28 -22.42
N PHE A 477 -5.87 -33.66 -22.34
CA PHE A 477 -6.83 -33.49 -23.45
C PHE A 477 -7.00 -32.02 -23.88
N GLU A 478 -6.93 -31.07 -22.94
CA GLU A 478 -7.03 -29.64 -23.27
C GLU A 478 -5.83 -29.20 -24.10
N PHE A 479 -4.63 -29.70 -23.75
CA PHE A 479 -3.42 -29.43 -24.50
C PHE A 479 -3.51 -30.03 -25.91
N ASP A 480 -3.98 -31.27 -26.03
CA ASP A 480 -4.24 -31.95 -27.31
C ASP A 480 -5.21 -31.16 -28.20
N ALA A 481 -6.35 -30.77 -27.63
CA ALA A 481 -7.40 -30.02 -28.33
C ALA A 481 -6.88 -28.67 -28.83
N LEU A 482 -6.15 -27.94 -28.00
CA LEU A 482 -5.59 -26.65 -28.38
C LEU A 482 -4.51 -26.76 -29.44
N ILE A 483 -3.71 -27.83 -29.44
CA ILE A 483 -2.76 -28.10 -30.52
C ILE A 483 -3.50 -28.29 -31.85
N ASP A 484 -4.60 -29.04 -31.86
CA ASP A 484 -5.42 -29.20 -33.07
C ASP A 484 -6.01 -27.85 -33.52
N TYR A 485 -6.46 -27.01 -32.58
CA TYR A 485 -6.99 -25.69 -32.89
C TYR A 485 -5.92 -24.78 -33.48
N LEU A 486 -4.70 -24.81 -32.93
CA LEU A 486 -3.56 -24.06 -33.45
C LEU A 486 -3.16 -24.52 -34.86
N LEU A 487 -3.19 -25.82 -35.13
CA LEU A 487 -2.88 -26.37 -36.45
C LEU A 487 -3.94 -26.00 -37.49
N GLN A 488 -5.22 -25.87 -37.08
CA GLN A 488 -6.33 -25.58 -37.98
C GLN A 488 -6.55 -24.08 -38.21
N TRP A 489 -6.45 -23.25 -37.17
CA TRP A 489 -6.83 -21.83 -37.21
C TRP A 489 -5.69 -20.86 -36.84
N GLY A 490 -4.52 -21.35 -36.46
CA GLY A 490 -3.39 -20.51 -36.05
C GLY A 490 -3.54 -19.91 -34.65
N THR A 491 -2.60 -19.06 -34.23
CA THR A 491 -2.51 -18.55 -32.85
C THR A 491 -3.65 -17.59 -32.46
N GLY A 492 -4.23 -16.87 -33.43
CA GLY A 492 -5.33 -15.93 -33.20
C GLY A 492 -6.66 -16.58 -32.79
N CYS A 493 -6.76 -17.90 -32.82
CA CYS A 493 -7.98 -18.62 -32.42
C CYS A 493 -8.16 -18.72 -30.90
N ILE A 494 -7.11 -18.46 -30.13
CA ILE A 494 -7.11 -18.54 -28.66
C ILE A 494 -7.16 -17.12 -28.10
N GLY A 495 -8.27 -16.78 -27.43
CA GLY A 495 -8.45 -15.52 -26.73
C GLY A 495 -8.12 -15.62 -25.23
N HIS A 496 -7.91 -14.46 -24.63
CA HIS A 496 -7.65 -14.32 -23.20
C HIS A 496 -8.62 -13.32 -22.58
N ILE A 497 -9.28 -13.74 -21.51
CA ILE A 497 -10.09 -12.86 -20.65
C ILE A 497 -9.30 -12.62 -19.36
N THR A 498 -8.83 -11.38 -19.15
CA THR A 498 -8.01 -10.95 -18.01
C THR A 498 -8.78 -10.85 -16.68
N ASP A 499 -9.73 -11.75 -16.46
CA ASP A 499 -10.56 -11.80 -15.26
C ASP A 499 -10.40 -13.14 -14.53
N ILE A 500 -10.57 -13.11 -13.21
CA ILE A 500 -10.42 -14.28 -12.34
C ILE A 500 -11.79 -14.93 -12.17
N ILE A 501 -11.98 -16.03 -12.91
CA ILE A 501 -13.26 -16.74 -13.00
C ILE A 501 -13.32 -17.92 -12.04
N THR A 502 -12.18 -18.53 -11.75
CA THR A 502 -12.05 -19.75 -10.95
C THR A 502 -11.08 -19.60 -9.80
N LEU A 503 -11.43 -20.21 -8.67
CA LEU A 503 -10.57 -20.42 -7.51
C LEU A 503 -10.13 -21.88 -7.51
N VAL A 504 -8.83 -22.08 -7.71
CA VAL A 504 -8.18 -23.36 -8.00
C VAL A 504 -7.40 -23.81 -6.76
N PRO A 505 -7.68 -25.00 -6.20
CA PRO A 505 -6.83 -25.58 -5.17
C PRO A 505 -5.42 -25.86 -5.69
N ALA A 506 -4.39 -25.62 -4.87
CA ALA A 506 -3.00 -25.88 -5.26
C ALA A 506 -2.74 -27.33 -5.71
N SER A 507 -3.49 -28.30 -5.17
CA SER A 507 -3.39 -29.72 -5.53
C SER A 507 -3.76 -30.06 -6.97
N VAL A 508 -4.48 -29.19 -7.68
CA VAL A 508 -4.91 -29.41 -9.07
C VAL A 508 -4.42 -28.33 -10.05
N PHE A 509 -3.67 -27.35 -9.56
CA PHE A 509 -3.13 -26.26 -10.38
C PHE A 509 -1.97 -26.74 -11.26
N ASP A 510 -0.91 -27.30 -10.66
CA ASP A 510 0.31 -27.76 -11.32
C ASP A 510 0.33 -29.29 -11.47
N PHE A 511 -0.48 -29.83 -12.39
CA PHE A 511 -0.64 -31.27 -12.60
C PHE A 511 -0.19 -31.67 -14.02
N PRO A 512 1.08 -32.05 -14.23
CA PRO A 512 1.60 -32.42 -15.53
C PRO A 512 1.27 -33.87 -15.91
N SER A 513 1.21 -34.15 -17.21
CA SER A 513 1.20 -35.51 -17.76
C SER A 513 2.35 -35.68 -18.77
N PRO A 514 3.58 -35.94 -18.30
CA PRO A 514 4.77 -35.85 -19.15
C PRO A 514 4.76 -36.77 -20.38
N LEU A 515 4.15 -37.95 -20.26
CA LEU A 515 4.07 -38.90 -21.37
C LEU A 515 3.11 -38.41 -22.46
N GLU A 516 1.92 -37.98 -22.08
CA GLU A 516 0.91 -37.46 -23.02
C GLU A 516 1.39 -36.15 -23.64
N GLU A 517 1.92 -35.22 -22.84
CA GLU A 517 2.48 -33.94 -23.32
C GLU A 517 3.61 -34.14 -24.32
N ALA A 518 4.55 -35.07 -24.08
CA ALA A 518 5.62 -35.38 -25.02
C ALA A 518 5.09 -35.88 -26.37
N GLN A 519 4.07 -36.74 -26.34
CA GLN A 519 3.45 -37.30 -27.55
C GLN A 519 2.71 -36.21 -28.34
N ILE A 520 1.95 -35.35 -27.65
CA ILE A 520 1.24 -34.21 -28.24
C ILE A 520 2.23 -33.23 -28.87
N LEU A 521 3.31 -32.86 -28.16
CA LEU A 521 4.36 -31.99 -28.68
C LEU A 521 5.04 -32.59 -29.92
N GLN A 522 5.40 -33.88 -29.87
CA GLN A 522 6.02 -34.53 -31.02
C GLN A 522 5.10 -34.55 -32.24
N ARG A 523 3.79 -34.78 -32.03
CA ARG A 523 2.76 -34.74 -33.08
C ARG A 523 2.64 -33.34 -33.69
N TYR A 524 2.61 -32.30 -32.86
CA TYR A 524 2.60 -30.90 -33.29
C TYR A 524 3.83 -30.58 -34.17
N LEU A 525 5.02 -30.94 -33.70
CA LEU A 525 6.28 -30.69 -34.42
C LEU A 525 6.33 -31.40 -35.77
N GLN A 526 5.86 -32.65 -35.85
CA GLN A 526 5.76 -33.40 -37.11
C GLN A 526 4.82 -32.73 -38.11
N HIS A 527 3.62 -32.29 -37.69
CA HIS A 527 2.67 -31.58 -38.56
C HIS A 527 3.22 -30.24 -39.06
N ARG A 528 4.02 -29.56 -38.24
CA ARG A 528 4.71 -28.32 -38.62
C ARG A 528 5.93 -28.51 -39.52
N GLY A 529 6.27 -29.76 -39.88
CA GLY A 529 7.40 -30.09 -40.76
C GLY A 529 8.74 -30.26 -40.03
N PHE A 530 8.76 -30.26 -38.70
CA PHE A 530 9.97 -30.42 -37.88
C PHE A 530 10.09 -31.86 -37.33
N SER A 531 10.12 -32.86 -38.22
CA SER A 531 10.15 -34.28 -37.82
C SER A 531 11.38 -34.68 -36.99
N GLN A 532 12.49 -33.94 -37.12
CA GLN A 532 13.72 -34.15 -36.35
C GLN A 532 13.75 -33.35 -35.03
N ALA A 533 12.81 -32.43 -34.79
CA ALA A 533 12.73 -31.72 -33.53
C ALA A 533 12.32 -32.66 -32.40
N ARG A 534 12.78 -32.34 -31.18
CA ARG A 534 12.52 -33.13 -29.97
C ARG A 534 12.05 -32.23 -28.83
N ALA A 535 11.04 -32.68 -28.09
CA ALA A 535 10.67 -32.10 -26.81
C ALA A 535 11.56 -32.71 -25.71
N VAL A 536 12.27 -31.87 -24.96
CA VAL A 536 13.19 -32.29 -23.90
C VAL A 536 12.71 -31.73 -22.57
N GLN A 537 12.31 -32.61 -21.65
CA GLN A 537 11.84 -32.21 -20.34
C GLN A 537 12.99 -31.69 -19.46
N GLN A 538 12.73 -30.57 -18.77
CA GLN A 538 13.65 -29.93 -17.83
C GLN A 538 13.35 -30.38 -16.39
N LYS A 539 14.26 -30.04 -15.45
CA LYS A 539 14.14 -30.46 -14.03
C LYS A 539 12.88 -29.94 -13.33
N ASN A 540 12.43 -28.75 -13.70
CA ASN A 540 11.24 -28.09 -13.15
C ASN A 540 9.95 -28.47 -13.91
N LEU A 541 9.99 -29.56 -14.68
CA LEU A 541 8.86 -30.13 -15.44
C LEU A 541 8.41 -29.27 -16.63
N THR A 542 9.15 -28.24 -17.01
CA THR A 542 8.92 -27.52 -18.29
C THR A 542 9.55 -28.29 -19.45
N TRP A 543 9.17 -27.91 -20.66
CA TRP A 543 9.65 -28.47 -21.93
C TRP A 543 10.55 -27.48 -22.64
N ARG A 544 11.66 -27.98 -23.17
CA ARG A 544 12.47 -27.30 -24.16
C ARG A 544 12.22 -27.93 -25.51
N ILE A 545 11.90 -27.13 -26.53
CA ILE A 545 11.81 -27.62 -27.90
C ILE A 545 13.17 -27.49 -28.58
N SER A 546 13.84 -28.61 -28.81
CA SER A 546 15.09 -28.68 -29.57
C SER A 546 14.76 -28.80 -31.06
N TYR A 547 14.69 -27.67 -31.76
CA TYR A 547 14.57 -27.63 -33.22
C TYR A 547 15.82 -28.21 -33.91
N PRO A 548 15.72 -28.64 -35.18
CA PRO A 548 16.87 -29.11 -35.94
C PRO A 548 17.92 -28.00 -36.05
N GLN A 549 19.20 -28.38 -35.96
CA GLN A 549 20.26 -27.40 -36.11
C GLN A 549 20.31 -26.88 -37.56
N PRO A 550 20.63 -25.59 -37.76
CA PRO A 550 21.00 -25.08 -39.07
C PRO A 550 22.20 -25.87 -39.63
N GLU A 551 22.32 -25.96 -40.96
CA GLU A 551 23.41 -26.69 -41.62
C GLU A 551 24.36 -25.75 -42.38
N ARG A 552 23.82 -24.73 -43.08
CA ARG A 552 24.56 -23.93 -44.07
C ARG A 552 24.28 -22.44 -43.97
N GLU A 553 23.40 -22.04 -43.07
CA GLU A 553 22.94 -20.67 -42.89
C GLU A 553 24.11 -19.77 -42.48
N LYS A 554 24.29 -18.65 -43.20
CA LYS A 554 25.37 -17.70 -42.88
C LYS A 554 24.84 -16.58 -41.98
N VAL A 555 25.59 -16.27 -40.92
CA VAL A 555 25.27 -15.14 -40.01
C VAL A 555 26.23 -13.98 -40.24
N SER A 556 25.70 -12.80 -40.52
CA SER A 556 26.46 -11.56 -40.62
C SER A 556 26.31 -10.77 -39.32
N ILE A 557 27.40 -10.64 -38.59
CA ILE A 557 27.46 -9.95 -37.30
C ILE A 557 27.81 -8.49 -37.56
N LEU A 558 26.90 -7.59 -37.18
CA LEU A 558 27.09 -6.14 -37.30
C LEU A 558 27.54 -5.59 -35.95
N LEU A 559 28.69 -4.93 -35.94
CA LEU A 559 29.29 -4.33 -34.76
C LEU A 559 29.70 -2.88 -35.08
N ASP A 560 29.48 -1.97 -34.14
CA ASP A 560 30.09 -0.65 -34.18
C ASP A 560 31.45 -0.70 -33.47
N ALA A 561 32.51 -0.19 -34.10
CA ALA A 561 33.85 -0.20 -33.51
C ALA A 561 33.91 0.58 -32.19
N GLY A 562 33.07 1.60 -32.02
CA GLY A 562 33.16 2.52 -30.89
C GLY A 562 34.49 3.29 -30.89
N ASP A 563 34.86 3.79 -29.72
CA ASP A 563 36.04 4.61 -29.48
C ASP A 563 37.04 4.00 -28.48
N ASP A 564 36.71 2.88 -27.83
CA ASP A 564 37.57 2.16 -26.88
C ASP A 564 38.18 0.88 -27.50
N PRO A 565 39.49 0.89 -27.82
CA PRO A 565 40.20 -0.28 -28.33
C PRO A 565 40.12 -1.52 -27.43
N ALA A 566 40.21 -1.34 -26.10
CA ALA A 566 40.21 -2.45 -25.16
C ALA A 566 38.84 -3.14 -25.12
N GLN A 567 37.77 -2.36 -25.27
CA GLN A 567 36.42 -2.88 -25.33
C GLN A 567 36.16 -3.69 -26.61
N LEU A 568 36.62 -3.19 -27.75
CA LEU A 568 36.52 -3.91 -29.03
C LEU A 568 37.26 -5.25 -29.01
N ILE A 569 38.51 -5.26 -28.52
CA ILE A 569 39.30 -6.49 -28.35
C ILE A 569 38.52 -7.49 -27.50
N ARG A 570 38.08 -7.06 -26.32
CA ARG A 570 37.38 -7.92 -25.35
C ARG A 570 36.12 -8.56 -25.95
N CYS A 571 35.32 -7.79 -26.67
CA CYS A 571 34.10 -8.27 -27.31
C CYS A 571 34.42 -9.29 -28.42
N VAL A 572 35.31 -8.94 -29.35
CA VAL A 572 35.63 -9.79 -30.50
C VAL A 572 36.37 -11.06 -30.09
N GLU A 573 37.33 -11.01 -29.18
CA GLU A 573 38.02 -12.19 -28.66
C GLU A 573 37.05 -13.17 -28.01
N SER A 574 36.14 -12.65 -27.17
CA SER A 574 35.10 -13.46 -26.52
C SER A 574 34.16 -14.09 -27.55
N LEU A 575 33.71 -13.31 -28.54
CA LEU A 575 32.86 -13.77 -29.63
C LEU A 575 33.50 -14.90 -30.43
N ILE A 576 34.76 -14.75 -30.84
CA ILE A 576 35.45 -15.76 -31.64
C ILE A 576 35.72 -17.03 -30.81
N SER A 577 36.19 -16.87 -29.58
CA SER A 577 36.58 -18.00 -28.71
C SER A 577 35.38 -18.84 -28.24
N ASN A 578 34.21 -18.21 -28.08
CA ASN A 578 33.02 -18.83 -27.50
C ASN A 578 31.84 -18.92 -28.50
N THR A 579 32.09 -18.98 -29.80
CA THR A 579 31.04 -19.23 -30.80
C THR A 579 31.40 -20.41 -31.69
N GLU A 580 30.74 -21.55 -31.46
CA GLU A 580 30.93 -22.79 -32.22
C GLU A 580 30.49 -22.70 -33.68
N TRP A 581 29.47 -21.89 -33.99
CA TRP A 581 28.95 -21.74 -35.34
C TRP A 581 30.01 -21.17 -36.28
N GLN A 582 30.43 -21.93 -37.28
CA GLN A 582 31.56 -21.56 -38.14
C GLN A 582 31.16 -20.63 -39.29
N ASN A 583 29.95 -20.76 -39.84
CA ASN A 583 29.51 -19.98 -40.99
C ASN A 583 29.02 -18.58 -40.57
N LYS A 584 29.97 -17.75 -40.14
CA LYS A 584 29.75 -16.37 -39.68
C LYS A 584 30.74 -15.41 -40.30
N GLU A 585 30.32 -14.17 -40.49
CA GLU A 585 31.19 -13.04 -40.87
C GLU A 585 30.98 -11.89 -39.90
N ILE A 586 32.00 -11.06 -39.71
CA ILE A 586 31.93 -9.86 -38.86
C ILE A 586 32.11 -8.63 -39.75
N LEU A 587 31.13 -7.73 -39.73
CA LEU A 587 31.17 -6.43 -40.36
C LEU A 587 31.26 -5.37 -39.27
N LEU A 588 32.30 -4.54 -39.34
CA LEU A 588 32.61 -3.52 -38.36
C LEU A 588 32.40 -2.13 -38.96
N ALA A 589 31.51 -1.33 -38.38
CA ALA A 589 31.38 0.09 -38.73
C ALA A 589 32.50 0.89 -38.08
N VAL A 590 33.25 1.64 -38.89
CA VAL A 590 34.34 2.50 -38.45
C VAL A 590 34.01 3.93 -38.86
N ALA A 591 33.90 4.86 -37.93
CA ALA A 591 33.62 6.25 -38.27
C ALA A 591 34.85 6.91 -38.93
N GLU A 592 34.64 7.83 -39.88
CA GLU A 592 35.73 8.56 -40.55
C GLU A 592 36.65 9.32 -39.57
N ASN A 593 36.13 9.70 -38.39
CA ASN A 593 36.84 10.41 -37.33
C ASN A 593 37.41 9.49 -36.24
N THR A 594 37.45 8.17 -36.45
CA THR A 594 38.05 7.21 -35.51
C THR A 594 39.55 7.47 -35.31
N SER A 595 40.04 7.22 -34.09
CA SER A 595 41.45 7.46 -33.71
C SER A 595 42.43 6.57 -34.51
N ALA A 596 43.66 7.06 -34.68
CA ALA A 596 44.72 6.29 -35.37
C ALA A 596 45.02 4.96 -34.66
N GLU A 597 44.99 4.95 -33.33
CA GLU A 597 45.16 3.74 -32.51
C GLU A 597 44.10 2.68 -32.81
N MET A 598 42.82 3.08 -32.86
CA MET A 598 41.73 2.16 -33.20
C MET A 598 41.81 1.69 -34.65
N ILE A 599 42.18 2.57 -35.60
CA ILE A 599 42.40 2.18 -37.00
C ILE A 599 43.52 1.13 -37.11
N ASP A 600 44.63 1.32 -36.40
CA ASP A 600 45.75 0.38 -36.44
C ASP A 600 45.40 -0.95 -35.75
N LEU A 601 44.63 -0.92 -34.64
CA LEU A 601 44.06 -2.11 -34.03
C LEU A 601 43.18 -2.88 -35.03
N ILE A 602 42.25 -2.20 -35.70
CA ILE A 602 41.34 -2.83 -36.65
C ILE A 602 42.13 -3.51 -37.78
N LYS A 603 43.17 -2.85 -38.32
CA LYS A 603 44.05 -3.47 -39.33
C LYS A 603 44.70 -4.74 -38.80
N GLN A 604 45.24 -4.72 -37.58
CA GLN A 604 45.82 -5.91 -36.95
C GLN A 604 44.78 -7.03 -36.79
N MET A 605 43.55 -6.70 -36.39
CA MET A 605 42.46 -7.67 -36.29
C MET A 605 42.09 -8.26 -37.67
N GLN A 606 42.11 -7.47 -38.74
CA GLN A 606 41.83 -7.94 -40.10
C GLN A 606 42.91 -8.89 -40.65
N GLU A 607 44.14 -8.84 -40.13
CA GLU A 607 45.20 -9.78 -40.51
C GLU A 607 44.99 -11.20 -39.94
N VAL A 608 44.29 -11.30 -38.80
CA VAL A 608 44.15 -12.56 -38.04
C VAL A 608 42.71 -13.08 -37.97
N LEU A 609 41.70 -12.24 -38.26
CA LEU A 609 40.28 -12.60 -38.23
C LEU A 609 39.60 -12.31 -39.57
N PRO A 610 38.58 -13.11 -39.95
CA PRO A 610 37.71 -12.83 -41.10
C PRO A 610 36.73 -11.68 -40.78
N LEU A 611 37.28 -10.47 -40.62
CA LEU A 611 36.57 -9.24 -40.25
C LEU A 611 36.64 -8.22 -41.39
N THR A 612 35.49 -7.65 -41.74
CA THR A 612 35.38 -6.60 -42.77
C THR A 612 35.06 -5.27 -42.11
N ALA A 613 36.01 -4.34 -42.12
CA ALA A 613 35.79 -2.97 -41.67
C ALA A 613 35.23 -2.11 -42.80
N ILE A 614 34.15 -1.36 -42.53
CA ILE A 614 33.50 -0.45 -43.47
C ILE A 614 33.53 0.96 -42.87
N VAL A 615 34.16 1.88 -43.60
CA VAL A 615 34.24 3.28 -43.21
C VAL A 615 32.90 3.96 -43.44
N CYS A 616 32.37 4.59 -42.40
CA CYS A 616 31.08 5.29 -42.36
C CYS A 616 31.32 6.80 -42.16
N GLY A 617 30.44 7.64 -42.72
CA GLY A 617 30.58 9.09 -42.61
C GLY A 617 30.55 9.56 -41.15
N ALA A 618 31.39 10.54 -40.79
CA ALA A 618 31.55 10.98 -39.39
C ALA A 618 30.25 11.43 -38.69
N GLU A 619 29.31 12.01 -39.44
CA GLU A 619 28.03 12.53 -38.92
C GLU A 619 26.88 11.50 -38.97
N GLN A 620 27.12 10.29 -39.45
CA GLN A 620 26.08 9.26 -39.50
C GLN A 620 25.79 8.74 -38.09
N ASN A 621 24.52 8.76 -37.66
CA ASN A 621 24.09 8.14 -36.40
C ASN A 621 24.19 6.61 -36.43
N TYR A 622 24.05 5.96 -35.27
CA TYR A 622 24.18 4.49 -35.13
C TYR A 622 23.27 3.73 -36.10
N ALA A 623 21.98 4.12 -36.19
CA ALA A 623 21.03 3.49 -37.09
C ALA A 623 21.49 3.56 -38.55
N SER A 624 22.01 4.71 -38.98
CA SER A 624 22.54 4.90 -40.34
C SER A 624 23.75 4.00 -40.61
N ARG A 625 24.68 3.91 -39.65
CA ARG A 625 25.87 3.04 -39.77
C ARG A 625 25.48 1.57 -39.87
N MET A 626 24.61 1.09 -38.98
CA MET A 626 24.14 -0.31 -39.00
C MET A 626 23.36 -0.63 -40.28
N ASN A 627 22.51 0.28 -40.76
CA ASN A 627 21.84 0.12 -42.05
C ASN A 627 22.82 0.07 -43.23
N PHE A 628 23.91 0.84 -43.18
CA PHE A 628 24.96 0.81 -44.21
C PHE A 628 25.74 -0.51 -44.18
N LEU A 629 26.08 -1.04 -43.00
CA LEU A 629 26.65 -2.39 -42.89
C LEU A 629 25.69 -3.45 -43.43
N ALA A 630 24.41 -3.37 -43.09
CA ALA A 630 23.36 -4.28 -43.55
C ALA A 630 23.21 -4.33 -45.09
N GLN A 631 23.65 -3.32 -45.84
CA GLN A 631 23.67 -3.36 -47.31
C GLN A 631 24.80 -4.24 -47.87
N ASN A 632 25.82 -4.51 -47.07
CA ASN A 632 27.03 -5.24 -47.47
C ASN A 632 27.09 -6.67 -46.91
N VAL A 633 26.05 -7.11 -46.19
CA VAL A 633 25.98 -8.46 -45.62
C VAL A 633 25.71 -9.50 -46.70
N THR A 634 26.35 -10.67 -46.56
CA THR A 634 26.10 -11.82 -47.44
C THR A 634 25.26 -12.90 -46.75
N GLY A 635 25.15 -12.86 -45.42
CA GLY A 635 24.44 -13.83 -44.61
C GLY A 635 22.93 -13.81 -44.74
N ASP A 636 22.31 -14.94 -44.42
CA ASP A 636 20.86 -15.13 -44.38
C ASP A 636 20.25 -14.48 -43.13
N PHE A 637 21.06 -14.36 -42.08
CA PHE A 637 20.70 -13.73 -40.80
C PHE A 637 21.66 -12.59 -40.47
N ILE A 638 21.12 -11.54 -39.87
CA ILE A 638 21.84 -10.37 -39.38
C ILE A 638 21.81 -10.43 -37.86
N LEU A 639 22.97 -10.37 -37.22
CA LEU A 639 23.08 -10.22 -35.77
C LEU A 639 23.50 -8.80 -35.44
N LEU A 640 22.64 -8.04 -34.78
CA LEU A 640 23.04 -6.80 -34.11
C LEU A 640 23.76 -7.15 -32.81
N LEU A 641 24.95 -6.58 -32.61
CA LEU A 641 25.77 -6.83 -31.43
C LEU A 641 26.29 -5.52 -30.82
N ASP A 642 26.11 -5.37 -29.51
CA ASP A 642 26.67 -4.29 -28.70
C ASP A 642 28.06 -4.65 -28.17
N LEU A 643 28.95 -3.65 -28.14
CA LEU A 643 30.36 -3.78 -27.78
C LEU A 643 30.59 -4.21 -26.31
N HIS A 644 29.59 -4.04 -25.45
CA HIS A 644 29.62 -4.45 -24.04
C HIS A 644 29.19 -5.91 -23.81
N THR A 645 28.98 -6.69 -24.88
CA THR A 645 28.53 -8.08 -24.77
C THR A 645 29.70 -9.05 -24.73
N LEU A 646 29.62 -10.03 -23.83
CA LEU A 646 30.58 -11.13 -23.65
C LEU A 646 29.87 -12.48 -23.73
N PHE A 647 30.54 -13.45 -24.34
CA PHE A 647 30.03 -14.78 -24.60
C PHE A 647 30.69 -15.81 -23.69
N VAL A 648 29.86 -16.61 -23.02
CA VAL A 648 30.30 -17.59 -22.00
C VAL A 648 29.89 -19.02 -22.31
N LEU A 649 28.91 -19.23 -23.19
CA LEU A 649 28.44 -20.56 -23.63
C LEU A 649 28.66 -20.71 -25.12
N LYS A 650 29.31 -21.79 -25.57
CA LYS A 650 29.70 -21.94 -26.98
C LYS A 650 28.56 -22.10 -27.98
N ASN A 651 27.41 -22.61 -27.51
CA ASN A 651 26.24 -22.96 -28.31
C ASN A 651 25.17 -21.86 -28.36
N TRP A 652 25.46 -20.66 -27.83
CA TRP A 652 24.51 -19.55 -27.72
C TRP A 652 23.88 -19.18 -29.08
N LEU A 653 24.71 -19.01 -30.13
CA LEU A 653 24.26 -18.61 -31.46
C LEU A 653 23.46 -19.71 -32.15
N THR A 654 23.95 -20.96 -32.07
CA THR A 654 23.24 -22.13 -32.62
C THR A 654 21.86 -22.28 -31.99
N THR A 655 21.73 -21.99 -30.69
CA THR A 655 20.44 -22.02 -29.98
C THR A 655 19.47 -20.99 -30.56
N LEU A 656 19.91 -19.75 -30.78
CA LEU A 656 19.06 -18.71 -31.39
C LEU A 656 18.71 -19.06 -32.84
N LEU A 657 19.70 -19.48 -33.66
CA LEU A 657 19.49 -19.85 -35.05
C LEU A 657 18.48 -20.99 -35.22
N SER A 658 18.48 -21.97 -34.32
CA SER A 658 17.55 -23.10 -34.40
C SER A 658 16.08 -22.66 -34.33
N HIS A 659 15.76 -21.62 -33.55
CA HIS A 659 14.42 -21.03 -33.54
C HIS A 659 14.12 -20.21 -34.80
N MET A 660 15.15 -19.58 -35.38
CA MET A 660 15.02 -18.76 -36.59
C MET A 660 14.68 -19.55 -37.86
N MET A 661 14.84 -20.88 -37.83
CA MET A 661 14.41 -21.77 -38.92
C MET A 661 12.89 -21.82 -39.08
N ARG A 662 12.13 -21.36 -38.09
CA ARG A 662 10.66 -21.26 -38.15
C ARG A 662 10.24 -20.09 -39.04
N PRO A 663 9.35 -20.28 -40.04
CA PRO A 663 8.94 -19.22 -40.96
C PRO A 663 8.38 -17.97 -40.27
N GLU A 664 7.58 -18.14 -39.22
CA GLU A 664 6.90 -17.06 -38.50
C GLU A 664 7.81 -16.23 -37.58
N VAL A 665 9.02 -16.72 -37.28
CA VAL A 665 9.97 -16.03 -36.40
C VAL A 665 10.80 -15.04 -37.20
N GLY A 666 10.75 -13.75 -36.84
CA GLY A 666 11.52 -12.69 -37.49
C GLY A 666 12.79 -12.31 -36.73
N SER A 667 12.81 -12.51 -35.41
CA SER A 667 13.98 -12.27 -34.58
C SER A 667 14.07 -13.20 -33.37
N ALA A 668 15.28 -13.37 -32.84
CA ALA A 668 15.56 -14.12 -31.63
C ALA A 668 16.65 -13.46 -30.77
N GLY A 669 16.55 -13.59 -29.45
CA GLY A 669 17.46 -12.95 -28.50
C GLY A 669 17.77 -13.80 -27.25
N PRO A 670 18.92 -13.58 -26.61
CA PRO A 670 19.37 -14.35 -25.46
C PRO A 670 18.85 -13.81 -24.12
N LYS A 671 19.08 -14.57 -23.05
CA LYS A 671 19.08 -14.11 -21.66
C LYS A 671 20.35 -13.31 -21.39
N PHE A 672 20.21 -12.13 -20.79
CA PHE A 672 21.33 -11.28 -20.39
C PHE A 672 21.61 -11.41 -18.89
N ILE A 673 22.87 -11.59 -18.55
CA ILE A 673 23.36 -11.62 -17.17
C ILE A 673 24.50 -10.62 -16.96
N THR A 674 24.70 -10.21 -15.72
CA THR A 674 25.87 -9.44 -15.30
C THR A 674 27.11 -10.33 -15.14
N THR A 675 28.27 -9.71 -14.99
CA THR A 675 29.53 -10.39 -14.66
C THR A 675 29.51 -11.08 -13.29
N ASP A 676 28.66 -10.64 -12.36
CA ASP A 676 28.42 -11.26 -11.04
C ASP A 676 27.28 -12.30 -11.04
N GLN A 677 26.88 -12.80 -12.21
CA GLN A 677 25.87 -13.87 -12.38
C GLN A 677 24.46 -13.50 -11.87
N ARG A 678 24.08 -12.23 -12.02
CA ARG A 678 22.71 -11.75 -11.80
C ARG A 678 22.00 -11.55 -13.14
N LEU A 679 20.68 -11.67 -13.17
CA LEU A 679 19.90 -11.31 -14.34
C LEU A 679 20.04 -9.81 -14.60
N LEU A 680 20.46 -9.46 -15.82
CA LEU A 680 20.20 -8.14 -16.38
C LEU A 680 18.81 -8.11 -17.00
N SER A 681 18.46 -9.15 -17.77
CA SER A 681 17.20 -9.23 -18.50
C SER A 681 16.87 -10.69 -18.87
N ALA A 682 15.75 -11.20 -18.33
CA ALA A 682 15.11 -12.45 -18.76
C ALA A 682 13.92 -12.20 -19.71
N GLY A 683 13.98 -11.09 -20.45
CA GLY A 683 12.89 -10.58 -21.28
C GLY A 683 12.63 -9.10 -21.02
N MET A 684 11.93 -8.43 -21.94
CA MET A 684 11.63 -7.00 -21.84
C MET A 684 10.12 -6.77 -21.95
N ILE A 685 9.58 -5.96 -21.04
CA ILE A 685 8.17 -5.57 -21.01
C ILE A 685 8.04 -4.10 -21.36
N ALA A 686 7.30 -3.78 -22.41
CA ALA A 686 7.01 -2.41 -22.78
C ALA A 686 6.11 -1.74 -21.72
N GLY A 687 6.36 -0.46 -21.45
CA GLY A 687 5.66 0.35 -20.46
C GLY A 687 6.17 0.20 -19.02
N ALA A 688 6.86 -0.90 -18.72
CA ALA A 688 7.41 -1.13 -17.39
C ALA A 688 8.51 -0.10 -17.03
N ASN A 689 8.53 0.31 -15.75
CA ASN A 689 9.37 1.37 -15.21
C ASN A 689 9.35 2.67 -16.02
N GLY A 690 8.20 2.99 -16.61
CA GLY A 690 7.96 4.23 -17.35
C GLY A 690 8.41 4.25 -18.80
N TRP A 691 9.12 3.22 -19.28
CA TRP A 691 9.48 3.05 -20.70
C TRP A 691 9.52 1.58 -21.11
N VAL A 692 10.57 0.86 -20.72
CA VAL A 692 10.73 -0.59 -20.93
C VAL A 692 11.43 -1.17 -19.71
N GLY A 693 10.85 -2.21 -19.12
CA GLY A 693 11.38 -2.88 -17.94
C GLY A 693 12.03 -4.22 -18.28
N HIS A 694 13.13 -4.51 -17.61
CA HIS A 694 13.84 -5.79 -17.73
C HIS A 694 13.34 -6.79 -16.68
N VAL A 695 12.98 -7.98 -17.15
CA VAL A 695 12.42 -9.06 -16.33
C VAL A 695 13.52 -9.70 -15.48
N GLY A 696 13.24 -9.92 -14.19
CA GLY A 696 14.12 -10.59 -13.23
C GLY A 696 15.37 -9.81 -12.80
N GLN A 697 15.47 -8.53 -13.17
CA GLN A 697 16.68 -7.73 -12.96
C GLN A 697 17.18 -7.73 -11.50
N GLY A 698 18.46 -8.08 -11.31
CA GLY A 698 19.12 -8.19 -10.00
C GLY A 698 18.94 -9.53 -9.30
N GLU A 699 18.02 -10.38 -9.76
CA GLU A 699 17.84 -11.73 -9.22
C GLU A 699 18.99 -12.67 -9.66
N PRO A 700 19.25 -13.78 -8.94
CA PRO A 700 20.12 -14.84 -9.44
C PRO A 700 19.68 -15.34 -10.83
N TRP A 701 20.62 -15.56 -11.76
CA TRP A 701 20.27 -15.93 -13.13
C TRP A 701 19.59 -17.30 -13.31
N GLN A 702 19.66 -18.14 -12.28
CA GLN A 702 19.03 -19.45 -12.22
C GLN A 702 17.61 -19.42 -11.61
N THR A 703 17.16 -18.27 -11.09
CA THR A 703 15.79 -18.14 -10.55
C THR A 703 14.77 -18.54 -11.61
N GLU A 704 13.74 -19.27 -11.20
CA GLU A 704 12.71 -19.73 -12.13
C GLU A 704 11.73 -18.63 -12.53
N GLY A 705 11.53 -17.65 -11.64
CA GLY A 705 10.57 -16.57 -11.81
C GLY A 705 9.12 -17.04 -11.64
N GLU A 706 8.18 -16.11 -11.83
CA GLU A 706 6.74 -16.39 -11.79
C GLU A 706 6.36 -17.49 -12.78
N LEU A 707 5.64 -18.53 -12.33
CA LEU A 707 5.25 -19.70 -13.12
C LEU A 707 6.42 -20.37 -13.88
N SER A 708 7.64 -20.30 -13.35
CA SER A 708 8.88 -20.78 -13.97
C SER A 708 9.21 -20.18 -15.35
N ARG A 709 8.66 -19.00 -15.66
CA ARG A 709 8.78 -18.35 -16.97
C ARG A 709 10.22 -18.01 -17.36
N TYR A 710 11.12 -17.77 -16.41
CA TYR A 710 12.53 -17.44 -16.73
C TYR A 710 13.32 -18.65 -17.28
N GLN A 711 12.70 -19.83 -17.27
CA GLN A 711 13.28 -21.08 -17.78
C GLN A 711 12.51 -21.63 -19.00
N CYS A 712 11.55 -20.87 -19.54
CA CYS A 712 10.78 -21.23 -20.72
C CYS A 712 11.10 -20.30 -21.90
N GLU A 713 11.17 -20.83 -23.13
CA GLU A 713 11.12 -19.97 -24.31
C GLU A 713 9.81 -19.16 -24.35
N GLN A 714 9.90 -17.90 -24.76
CA GLN A 714 8.75 -16.99 -24.76
C GLN A 714 8.77 -16.05 -25.96
N ASN A 715 7.58 -15.68 -26.41
CA ASN A 715 7.42 -14.59 -27.38
C ASN A 715 7.27 -13.25 -26.65
N TYR A 716 8.20 -12.32 -26.84
CA TYR A 716 8.09 -10.95 -26.31
C TYR A 716 7.74 -9.96 -27.41
N SER A 717 7.16 -8.83 -27.02
CA SER A 717 6.92 -7.72 -27.96
C SER A 717 8.22 -7.02 -28.37
N ILE A 718 9.19 -7.01 -27.48
CA ILE A 718 10.48 -6.32 -27.63
C ILE A 718 11.59 -7.26 -27.14
N LEU A 719 12.69 -7.30 -27.89
CA LEU A 719 13.95 -7.90 -27.48
C LEU A 719 15.04 -6.83 -27.54
N SER A 720 16.10 -6.96 -26.75
CA SER A 720 17.19 -5.99 -26.74
C SER A 720 17.99 -6.05 -28.05
N SER A 721 18.21 -4.91 -28.69
CA SER A 721 19.10 -4.81 -29.86
C SER A 721 20.59 -4.99 -29.53
N ASN A 722 20.96 -5.11 -28.24
CA ASN A 722 22.35 -5.35 -27.83
C ASN A 722 22.86 -6.75 -28.25
N CYS A 723 21.96 -7.71 -28.43
CA CYS A 723 22.26 -9.00 -29.04
C CYS A 723 20.97 -9.54 -29.67
N LEU A 724 20.72 -9.18 -30.93
CA LEU A 724 19.47 -9.50 -31.63
C LEU A 724 19.75 -10.14 -32.98
N LEU A 725 19.36 -11.40 -33.12
CA LEU A 725 19.43 -12.12 -34.38
C LEU A 725 18.15 -11.86 -35.18
N VAL A 726 18.27 -11.45 -36.43
CA VAL A 726 17.16 -11.06 -37.30
C VAL A 726 17.30 -11.74 -38.66
N LYS A 727 16.18 -12.19 -39.24
CA LYS A 727 16.18 -12.67 -40.63
C LYS A 727 16.48 -11.53 -41.58
N ARG A 728 17.38 -11.73 -42.55
CA ARG A 728 17.68 -10.68 -43.56
C ARG A 728 16.43 -10.26 -44.34
N GLU A 729 15.56 -11.20 -44.69
CA GLU A 729 14.28 -10.90 -45.35
C GLU A 729 13.36 -10.03 -44.48
N ALA A 730 13.31 -10.28 -43.16
CA ALA A 730 12.48 -9.53 -42.24
C ALA A 730 13.04 -8.12 -42.03
N TRP A 731 14.37 -7.99 -41.92
CA TRP A 731 15.09 -6.71 -41.91
C TRP A 731 14.75 -5.87 -43.14
N GLN A 732 14.83 -6.45 -44.34
CA GLN A 732 14.52 -5.78 -45.60
C GLN A 732 13.04 -5.37 -45.66
N ARG A 733 12.13 -6.25 -45.22
CA ARG A 733 10.68 -6.00 -45.24
C ARG A 733 10.28 -4.80 -44.38
N VAL A 734 10.94 -4.59 -43.23
CA VAL A 734 10.65 -3.45 -42.35
C VAL A 734 11.54 -2.23 -42.62
N GLY A 735 12.48 -2.32 -43.56
CA GLY A 735 13.37 -1.22 -43.92
C GLY A 735 14.47 -0.91 -42.88
N GLY A 736 14.92 -1.92 -42.13
CA GLY A 736 16.01 -1.77 -41.16
C GLY A 736 15.70 -0.85 -39.96
N LEU A 737 16.74 -0.25 -39.38
CA LEU A 737 16.63 0.70 -38.27
C LEU A 737 16.12 2.07 -38.75
N SER A 738 15.35 2.75 -37.90
CA SER A 738 14.85 4.10 -38.17
C SER A 738 15.95 5.13 -37.92
N VAL A 739 16.28 5.93 -38.93
CA VAL A 739 17.39 6.92 -38.88
C VAL A 739 16.96 8.27 -38.30
N GLU A 740 15.65 8.49 -38.15
CA GLU A 740 15.03 9.67 -37.56
C GLU A 740 15.13 9.72 -36.03
N TYR A 741 15.51 8.61 -35.41
CA TYR A 741 15.70 8.49 -33.97
C TYR A 741 17.19 8.54 -33.62
N ASP A 742 17.53 9.39 -32.66
CA ASP A 742 18.88 9.54 -32.10
C ASP A 742 18.92 9.16 -30.62
N ASP A 743 17.75 9.02 -29.96
CA ASP A 743 17.67 8.51 -28.59
C ASP A 743 17.98 7.01 -28.57
N GLN A 744 19.05 6.61 -27.88
CA GLN A 744 19.51 5.22 -27.85
C GLN A 744 18.42 4.25 -27.36
N HIS A 745 17.64 4.61 -26.33
CA HIS A 745 16.60 3.72 -25.80
C HIS A 745 15.44 3.50 -26.78
N VAL A 746 15.21 4.42 -27.72
CA VAL A 746 14.28 4.21 -28.84
C VAL A 746 14.90 3.27 -29.86
N ILE A 747 16.16 3.51 -30.25
CA ILE A 747 16.91 2.67 -31.19
C ILE A 747 16.94 1.20 -30.72
N ASP A 748 17.13 0.96 -29.43
CA ASP A 748 17.25 -0.37 -28.84
C ASP A 748 16.01 -1.25 -29.03
N ILE A 749 14.84 -0.64 -29.25
CA ILE A 749 13.54 -1.34 -29.29
C ILE A 749 12.76 -1.16 -30.59
N ILE A 750 13.08 -0.16 -31.41
CA ILE A 750 12.27 0.21 -32.58
C ILE A 750 12.21 -0.90 -33.64
N LEU A 751 13.31 -1.61 -33.88
CA LEU A 751 13.34 -2.71 -34.85
C LEU A 751 12.45 -3.90 -34.43
N PRO A 752 12.57 -4.45 -33.20
CA PRO A 752 11.62 -5.44 -32.69
C PRO A 752 10.15 -5.01 -32.83
N LEU A 753 9.82 -3.75 -32.52
CA LEU A 753 8.46 -3.23 -32.66
C LEU A 753 7.98 -3.19 -34.12
N LYS A 754 8.84 -2.78 -35.06
CA LYS A 754 8.53 -2.82 -36.50
C LYS A 754 8.31 -4.25 -36.99
N LEU A 755 9.11 -5.21 -36.54
CA LEU A 755 8.95 -6.64 -36.86
C LEU A 755 7.62 -7.18 -36.32
N LYS A 756 7.26 -6.84 -35.07
CA LYS A 756 5.96 -7.19 -34.48
C LYS A 756 4.80 -6.63 -35.30
N ARG A 757 4.83 -5.35 -35.69
CA ARG A 757 3.80 -4.73 -36.54
C ARG A 757 3.69 -5.40 -37.92
N ALA A 758 4.78 -5.98 -38.42
CA ALA A 758 4.80 -6.75 -39.67
C ALA A 758 4.29 -8.20 -39.51
N GLY A 759 3.92 -8.63 -38.29
CA GLY A 759 3.36 -9.95 -37.99
C GLY A 759 4.38 -11.03 -37.62
N TYR A 760 5.65 -10.67 -37.39
CA TYR A 760 6.67 -11.64 -36.98
C TYR A 760 6.66 -11.90 -35.47
N LEU A 761 7.00 -13.13 -35.08
CA LEU A 761 7.31 -13.47 -33.69
C LEU A 761 8.77 -13.11 -33.36
N ALA A 762 8.99 -12.61 -32.15
CA ALA A 762 10.30 -12.43 -31.55
C ALA A 762 10.47 -13.47 -30.42
N VAL A 763 11.45 -14.36 -30.54
CA VAL A 763 11.66 -15.48 -29.61
C VAL A 763 12.80 -15.16 -28.64
N TRP A 764 12.49 -15.11 -27.36
CA TRP A 764 13.49 -15.10 -26.31
C TRP A 764 13.79 -16.53 -25.86
N SER A 765 15.07 -16.88 -25.75
CA SER A 765 15.49 -18.21 -25.30
C SER A 765 16.31 -18.14 -24.00
N PRO A 766 15.88 -18.81 -22.92
CA PRO A 766 16.66 -18.90 -21.69
C PRO A 766 17.90 -19.79 -21.83
N PHE A 767 18.01 -20.55 -22.92
CA PHE A 767 19.12 -21.47 -23.21
C PHE A 767 20.25 -20.85 -24.02
N SER A 768 20.09 -19.60 -24.45
CA SER A 768 21.17 -18.76 -24.96
C SER A 768 21.47 -17.68 -23.93
N VAL A 769 22.66 -17.68 -23.36
CA VAL A 769 23.03 -16.79 -22.25
C VAL A 769 24.25 -15.98 -22.65
N VAL A 770 24.13 -14.66 -22.53
CA VAL A 770 25.21 -13.70 -22.78
C VAL A 770 25.43 -12.84 -21.54
N VAL A 771 26.68 -12.46 -21.30
CA VAL A 771 27.06 -11.53 -20.24
C VAL A 771 27.10 -10.12 -20.85
N SER A 772 26.67 -9.10 -20.10
CA SER A 772 26.88 -7.70 -20.49
C SER A 772 27.31 -6.86 -19.30
N ASP A 773 28.20 -5.90 -19.54
CA ASP A 773 28.56 -4.84 -18.60
C ASP A 773 27.96 -3.47 -19.00
N ASN A 774 26.99 -3.47 -19.94
CA ASN A 774 26.31 -2.25 -20.37
C ASN A 774 25.41 -1.70 -19.26
N THR A 775 25.90 -0.68 -18.56
CA THR A 775 25.17 -0.04 -17.45
C THR A 775 23.89 0.67 -17.90
N ARG A 776 23.73 0.97 -19.21
CA ARG A 776 22.50 1.60 -19.74
C ARG A 776 21.26 0.73 -19.59
N LEU A 777 21.42 -0.59 -19.57
CA LEU A 777 20.32 -1.53 -19.28
C LEU A 777 19.78 -1.40 -17.83
N LEU A 778 20.52 -0.69 -16.96
CA LEU A 778 20.14 -0.44 -15.57
C LEU A 778 19.48 0.93 -15.38
N GLU A 779 19.55 1.82 -16.37
CA GLU A 779 19.04 3.18 -16.27
C GLU A 779 17.53 3.23 -16.12
N THR A 780 17.04 4.20 -15.34
CA THR A 780 15.61 4.50 -15.24
C THR A 780 15.27 5.51 -16.31
N VAL A 781 14.26 5.20 -17.14
CA VAL A 781 13.95 5.96 -18.34
C VAL A 781 12.52 6.48 -18.27
N CYS A 782 12.35 7.80 -18.33
CA CYS A 782 11.04 8.44 -18.35
C CYS A 782 10.67 8.87 -19.76
N VAL A 783 9.48 8.47 -20.25
CA VAL A 783 8.93 8.95 -21.53
C VAL A 783 8.81 10.47 -21.56
N SER A 784 8.33 11.08 -20.49
CA SER A 784 8.04 12.52 -20.44
C SER A 784 9.26 13.44 -20.59
N GLU A 785 10.47 12.89 -20.48
CA GLU A 785 11.72 13.66 -20.53
C GLU A 785 12.29 13.82 -21.94
N ASN A 786 11.84 13.01 -22.92
CA ASN A 786 12.36 13.01 -24.28
C ASN A 786 11.22 13.01 -25.32
N SER A 787 11.29 13.90 -26.31
CA SER A 787 10.26 14.04 -27.34
C SER A 787 10.16 12.82 -28.28
N GLN A 788 11.27 12.17 -28.61
CA GLN A 788 11.30 10.99 -29.48
C GLN A 788 10.59 9.80 -28.81
N ARG A 789 10.79 9.62 -27.50
CA ARG A 789 10.08 8.60 -26.70
C ARG A 789 8.57 8.87 -26.66
N GLN A 790 8.18 10.14 -26.51
CA GLN A 790 6.76 10.54 -26.56
C GLN A 790 6.13 10.27 -27.92
N THR A 791 6.86 10.53 -29.01
CA THR A 791 6.39 10.25 -30.37
C THR A 791 6.17 8.76 -30.57
N LEU A 792 7.17 7.92 -30.26
CA LEU A 792 7.04 6.48 -30.44
C LEU A 792 5.91 5.89 -29.57
N LEU A 793 5.77 6.33 -28.32
CA LEU A 793 4.67 5.89 -27.47
C LEU A 793 3.31 6.30 -28.06
N ALA A 794 3.18 7.52 -28.60
CA ALA A 794 1.94 7.98 -29.22
C ALA A 794 1.61 7.25 -30.54
N GLU A 795 2.63 6.79 -31.28
CA GLU A 795 2.45 5.98 -32.49
C GLU A 795 2.05 4.53 -32.20
N MET A 796 2.43 3.99 -31.04
CA MET A 796 2.21 2.59 -30.66
C MET A 796 1.77 2.43 -29.19
N PRO A 797 0.70 3.12 -28.74
CA PRO A 797 0.35 3.16 -27.32
C PRO A 797 0.01 1.78 -26.75
N ASP A 798 -0.69 0.96 -27.54
CA ASP A 798 -1.17 -0.36 -27.14
C ASP A 798 -0.03 -1.29 -26.70
N VAL A 799 1.16 -1.19 -27.28
CA VAL A 799 2.29 -2.03 -26.86
C VAL A 799 2.81 -1.62 -25.47
N PHE A 800 2.79 -0.33 -25.15
CA PHE A 800 3.24 0.17 -23.84
C PHE A 800 2.17 0.01 -22.75
N THR A 801 0.89 -0.07 -23.12
CA THR A 801 -0.21 -0.26 -22.16
C THR A 801 -0.60 -1.72 -22.01
N GLU A 802 -0.69 -2.47 -23.10
CA GLU A 802 -1.21 -3.83 -23.16
C GLU A 802 -0.21 -4.76 -23.86
N ASP A 803 1.05 -4.77 -23.42
CA ASP A 803 2.06 -5.71 -23.93
C ASP A 803 1.55 -7.16 -23.80
N PRO A 804 1.35 -7.91 -24.89
CA PRO A 804 0.80 -9.27 -24.83
C PRO A 804 1.63 -10.24 -23.98
N ALA A 805 2.92 -9.97 -23.76
CA ALA A 805 3.76 -10.80 -22.89
C ALA A 805 3.54 -10.53 -21.39
N TYR A 806 2.68 -9.58 -21.02
CA TYR A 806 2.44 -9.11 -19.66
C TYR A 806 0.95 -8.89 -19.36
N ASN A 807 0.49 -9.35 -18.20
CA ASN A 807 -0.90 -9.11 -17.79
C ASN A 807 -1.10 -7.66 -17.36
N ARG A 808 -2.16 -7.00 -17.83
CA ARG A 808 -2.45 -5.59 -17.55
C ARG A 808 -2.66 -5.27 -16.07
N TYR A 809 -3.09 -6.25 -15.26
CA TYR A 809 -3.33 -6.10 -13.83
C TYR A 809 -2.07 -6.32 -12.98
N LEU A 810 -0.93 -6.68 -13.59
CA LEU A 810 0.36 -6.69 -12.90
C LEU A 810 0.97 -5.29 -12.88
N SER A 811 1.67 -4.98 -11.79
CA SER A 811 2.39 -3.72 -11.60
C SER A 811 3.41 -3.49 -12.73
N LEU A 812 3.52 -2.26 -13.22
CA LEU A 812 4.59 -1.86 -14.13
C LEU A 812 5.87 -1.44 -13.40
N GLN A 813 5.84 -1.35 -12.08
CA GLN A 813 6.98 -0.97 -11.25
C GLN A 813 7.77 -2.19 -10.78
N ARG A 814 9.08 -2.01 -10.56
CA ARG A 814 9.94 -3.08 -10.07
C ARG A 814 9.63 -3.49 -8.61
N PRO A 815 9.83 -4.78 -8.29
CA PRO A 815 10.05 -5.87 -9.24
C PRO A 815 8.74 -6.22 -9.98
N LEU A 816 8.90 -6.61 -11.25
CA LEU A 816 7.78 -7.00 -12.11
C LEU A 816 7.13 -8.30 -11.61
N PHE A 817 5.94 -8.61 -12.15
CA PHE A 817 5.08 -9.72 -11.71
C PHE A 817 4.54 -9.60 -10.29
N ARG A 818 4.58 -8.39 -9.70
CA ARG A 818 3.83 -8.07 -8.48
C ARG A 818 2.42 -7.61 -8.79
N HIS A 819 1.49 -7.94 -7.91
CA HIS A 819 0.15 -7.37 -7.92
C HIS A 819 0.21 -5.93 -7.39
N GLY A 820 -0.29 -4.96 -8.18
CA GLY A 820 -0.40 -3.57 -7.73
C GLY A 820 -1.63 -3.34 -6.84
N SER A 821 -1.70 -2.20 -6.17
CA SER A 821 -2.87 -1.79 -5.34
C SER A 821 -4.20 -1.75 -6.10
N PHE A 822 -4.16 -1.71 -7.43
CA PHE A 822 -5.32 -1.71 -8.33
C PHE A 822 -5.96 -3.09 -8.54
N THR A 823 -5.32 -4.17 -8.06
CA THR A 823 -5.74 -5.55 -8.36
C THR A 823 -7.00 -6.02 -7.66
N THR A 824 -7.49 -5.28 -6.66
CA THR A 824 -8.77 -5.55 -5.98
C THR A 824 -9.90 -4.62 -6.42
N ASN A 825 -9.66 -3.57 -7.22
CA ASN A 825 -10.71 -2.60 -7.58
C ASN A 825 -11.01 -2.52 -9.10
N GLY A 826 -10.29 -3.28 -9.93
CA GLY A 826 -10.20 -3.02 -11.37
C GLY A 826 -11.10 -3.83 -12.33
N SER A 827 -11.78 -4.91 -11.91
CA SER A 827 -12.55 -5.75 -12.87
C SER A 827 -14.09 -5.63 -12.77
N GLY A 828 -14.62 -4.52 -12.25
CA GLY A 828 -16.07 -4.34 -12.08
C GLY A 828 -16.74 -3.25 -12.93
N ASN A 829 -16.02 -2.22 -13.39
CA ASN A 829 -16.65 -0.98 -13.86
C ASN A 829 -16.52 -0.67 -15.37
N ALA A 830 -15.93 -1.57 -16.16
CA ALA A 830 -15.74 -1.32 -17.60
C ALA A 830 -17.05 -1.25 -18.41
N PHE A 831 -18.15 -1.84 -17.92
CA PHE A 831 -19.36 -2.06 -18.72
C PHE A 831 -20.47 -1.01 -18.55
N LEU A 832 -20.24 0.07 -17.81
CA LEU A 832 -21.17 1.21 -17.78
C LEU A 832 -20.44 2.45 -18.27
N ALA A 833 -21.01 3.12 -19.26
CA ALA A 833 -20.51 4.36 -19.89
C ALA A 833 -20.42 5.51 -18.88
N ARG A 834 -19.46 5.42 -17.96
CA ARG A 834 -19.21 6.39 -16.89
C ARG A 834 -17.85 7.00 -17.05
N SER A 835 -17.71 8.23 -16.59
CA SER A 835 -16.44 8.92 -16.57
C SER A 835 -15.52 8.26 -15.53
N LYS A 836 -14.39 7.72 -15.98
CA LYS A 836 -13.27 7.30 -15.12
C LYS A 836 -12.55 8.57 -14.64
N VAL A 837 -12.54 8.78 -13.33
CA VAL A 837 -11.93 9.95 -12.67
C VAL A 837 -10.72 9.46 -11.87
N LEU A 838 -9.52 9.92 -12.24
CA LEU A 838 -8.28 9.64 -11.54
C LEU A 838 -7.94 10.78 -10.58
N LEU A 839 -8.03 10.53 -9.27
CA LEU A 839 -7.59 11.45 -8.23
C LEU A 839 -6.12 11.17 -7.87
N LEU A 840 -5.23 12.10 -8.21
CA LEU A 840 -3.81 12.04 -7.88
C LEU A 840 -3.50 12.90 -6.66
N LYS A 841 -2.98 12.25 -5.61
CA LYS A 841 -2.40 12.93 -4.45
C LYS A 841 -0.97 13.37 -4.79
N ASN A 842 -0.77 14.68 -4.92
CA ASN A 842 0.48 15.32 -5.38
C ASN A 842 0.98 16.42 -4.43
N GLY A 843 0.58 16.35 -3.16
CA GLY A 843 1.01 17.25 -2.09
C GLY A 843 0.50 16.75 -0.73
N GLU A 844 0.79 17.52 0.33
CA GLU A 844 0.40 17.17 1.70
C GLU A 844 -1.12 17.21 1.88
N ASP A 845 -1.66 16.34 2.75
CA ASP A 845 -3.09 16.36 3.01
C ASP A 845 -3.51 17.65 3.71
N CYS A 846 -4.49 18.33 3.12
CA CYS A 846 -5.15 19.48 3.71
C CYS A 846 -6.67 19.30 3.63
N GLU A 847 -7.43 20.15 4.32
CA GLU A 847 -8.90 20.03 4.35
C GLU A 847 -9.51 20.08 2.93
N TYR A 848 -8.95 20.89 2.03
CA TYR A 848 -9.44 20.97 0.65
C TYR A 848 -9.19 19.68 -0.16
N SER A 849 -8.04 19.01 0.04
CA SER A 849 -7.75 17.75 -0.65
C SER A 849 -8.60 16.60 -0.11
N LYS A 850 -8.86 16.58 1.21
CA LYS A 850 -9.79 15.62 1.83
C LYS A 850 -11.21 15.79 1.30
N ARG A 851 -11.69 17.04 1.20
CA ARG A 851 -13.04 17.34 0.71
C ARG A 851 -13.29 16.94 -0.74
N ILE A 852 -12.34 17.19 -1.65
CA ILE A 852 -12.52 16.73 -3.03
C ILE A 852 -12.51 15.20 -3.10
N ALA A 853 -11.70 14.54 -2.26
CA ALA A 853 -11.66 13.09 -2.18
C ALA A 853 -12.98 12.51 -1.67
N ASP A 854 -13.61 13.13 -0.66
CA ASP A 854 -14.91 12.71 -0.12
C ASP A 854 -16.04 12.92 -1.14
N LEU A 855 -16.06 14.08 -1.82
CA LEU A 855 -17.04 14.36 -2.87
C LEU A 855 -16.98 13.29 -3.96
N LEU A 856 -15.78 13.02 -4.48
CA LEU A 856 -15.60 11.98 -5.51
C LEU A 856 -15.92 10.59 -4.96
N GLN A 857 -15.66 10.31 -3.67
CA GLN A 857 -16.04 9.05 -3.04
C GLN A 857 -17.55 8.86 -3.04
N ASN A 858 -18.28 9.87 -2.60
CA ASN A 858 -19.74 9.83 -2.53
C ASN A 858 -20.33 9.62 -3.92
N MET A 859 -19.81 10.31 -4.93
CA MET A 859 -20.19 10.10 -6.33
C MET A 859 -19.86 8.68 -6.83
N SER A 860 -18.75 8.10 -6.38
CA SER A 860 -18.38 6.72 -6.73
C SER A 860 -19.29 5.70 -6.05
N THR A 861 -19.60 5.88 -4.77
CA THR A 861 -20.52 5.03 -3.99
C THR A 861 -21.93 5.05 -4.59
N ASP A 862 -22.37 6.23 -5.05
CA ASP A 862 -23.64 6.41 -5.76
C ASP A 862 -23.61 5.98 -7.23
N ASN A 863 -22.48 5.42 -7.67
CA ASN A 863 -22.30 4.86 -9.00
C ASN A 863 -22.45 5.92 -10.12
N ALA A 864 -22.16 7.19 -9.82
CA ALA A 864 -22.18 8.31 -10.78
C ALA A 864 -20.89 8.39 -11.60
N ILE A 865 -19.75 8.05 -10.99
CA ILE A 865 -18.43 8.00 -11.62
C ILE A 865 -17.71 6.70 -11.26
N CYS A 866 -16.62 6.40 -11.96
CA CYS A 866 -15.65 5.39 -11.51
C CYS A 866 -14.43 6.12 -10.94
N LEU A 867 -14.31 6.18 -9.62
CA LEU A 867 -13.18 6.84 -8.97
C LEU A 867 -11.97 5.88 -8.89
N ILE A 868 -10.82 6.40 -9.31
CA ILE A 868 -9.51 5.76 -9.21
C ILE A 868 -8.65 6.67 -8.33
N ARG A 869 -8.05 6.16 -7.26
CA ARG A 869 -7.20 6.93 -6.34
C ARG A 869 -5.77 6.43 -6.44
N ASP A 870 -4.81 7.34 -6.56
CA ASP A 870 -3.39 6.99 -6.59
C ASP A 870 -2.45 8.12 -6.15
N SER A 871 -1.16 7.81 -6.03
CA SER A 871 -0.09 8.79 -5.88
C SER A 871 0.27 9.45 -7.23
N SER A 872 0.92 10.60 -7.16
CA SER A 872 1.42 11.30 -8.34
C SER A 872 2.60 10.62 -9.05
N ASP A 873 3.10 9.51 -8.54
CA ASP A 873 4.32 8.84 -9.03
C ASP A 873 4.06 7.94 -10.23
N LEU A 874 2.79 7.80 -10.63
CA LEU A 874 2.42 7.09 -11.84
C LEU A 874 3.18 7.58 -13.06
N THR A 875 3.70 6.63 -13.82
CA THR A 875 4.34 6.82 -15.10
C THR A 875 3.31 7.03 -16.22
N VAL A 876 3.76 7.51 -17.39
CA VAL A 876 2.89 7.72 -18.55
C VAL A 876 2.14 6.43 -18.96
N PRO A 877 2.79 5.26 -19.11
CA PRO A 877 2.09 4.00 -19.41
C PRO A 877 1.07 3.58 -18.35
N GLU A 878 1.36 3.79 -17.06
CA GLU A 878 0.43 3.45 -15.97
C GLU A 878 -0.84 4.32 -16.03
N ILE A 879 -0.71 5.63 -16.25
CA ILE A 879 -1.87 6.51 -16.41
C ILE A 879 -2.69 6.09 -17.63
N LEU A 880 -2.03 5.72 -18.73
CA LEU A 880 -2.74 5.26 -19.94
C LEU A 880 -3.49 3.94 -19.72
N ARG A 881 -2.94 2.97 -18.96
CA ARG A 881 -3.64 1.72 -18.59
C ARG A 881 -4.95 1.95 -17.84
N LEU A 882 -5.03 3.04 -17.08
CA LEU A 882 -6.24 3.41 -16.33
C LEU A 882 -7.32 4.02 -17.24
N GLU A 883 -6.94 4.52 -18.41
CA GLU A 883 -7.79 5.22 -19.39
C GLU A 883 -8.67 6.31 -18.76
N PRO A 884 -8.12 7.23 -17.93
CA PRO A 884 -8.93 8.24 -17.28
C PRO A 884 -9.49 9.22 -18.31
N LYS A 885 -10.72 9.68 -18.11
CA LYS A 885 -11.27 10.84 -18.85
C LYS A 885 -10.99 12.15 -18.13
N ILE A 886 -10.89 12.10 -16.81
CA ILE A 886 -10.66 13.23 -15.93
C ILE A 886 -9.54 12.87 -14.97
N VAL A 887 -8.57 13.78 -14.80
CA VAL A 887 -7.55 13.71 -13.76
C VAL A 887 -7.75 14.86 -12.80
N VAL A 888 -7.89 14.58 -11.51
CA VAL A 888 -8.04 15.59 -10.45
C VAL A 888 -6.78 15.58 -9.60
N LEU A 889 -6.13 16.73 -9.49
CA LEU A 889 -4.92 16.95 -8.70
C LEU A 889 -5.26 17.65 -7.40
N THR A 890 -4.80 17.10 -6.29
CA THR A 890 -4.97 17.71 -4.96
C THR A 890 -4.26 19.06 -4.80
N HIS A 891 -3.25 19.32 -5.63
CA HIS A 891 -2.43 20.52 -5.64
C HIS A 891 -2.07 20.93 -7.07
N ALA A 892 -1.53 22.14 -7.24
CA ALA A 892 -0.88 22.52 -8.49
C ALA A 892 0.22 21.49 -8.84
N PRO A 893 0.27 20.98 -10.09
CA PRO A 893 1.31 20.04 -10.48
C PRO A 893 2.67 20.73 -10.52
N ASP A 894 3.73 19.98 -10.22
CA ASP A 894 5.10 20.43 -10.50
C ASP A 894 5.44 20.25 -12.00
N LYS A 895 6.68 20.58 -12.37
CA LYS A 895 7.16 20.45 -13.75
C LYS A 895 7.17 18.99 -14.24
N ALA A 896 7.52 18.04 -13.37
CA ALA A 896 7.65 16.63 -13.74
C ALA A 896 6.28 15.99 -13.99
N LEU A 897 5.33 16.20 -13.07
CA LEU A 897 3.94 15.76 -13.21
C LEU A 897 3.27 16.44 -14.42
N SER A 898 3.52 17.74 -14.63
CA SER A 898 3.01 18.46 -15.81
C SER A 898 3.50 17.84 -17.11
N ALA A 899 4.79 17.46 -17.19
CA ALA A 899 5.36 16.81 -18.36
C ALA A 899 4.75 15.40 -18.59
N ARG A 900 4.54 14.61 -17.53
CA ARG A 900 3.87 13.30 -17.62
C ARG A 900 2.44 13.43 -18.15
N LEU A 901 1.63 14.30 -17.55
CA LEU A 901 0.25 14.52 -17.98
C LEU A 901 0.15 15.09 -19.40
N ALA A 902 1.09 15.93 -19.81
CA ALA A 902 1.17 16.43 -21.18
C ALA A 902 1.49 15.30 -22.18
N ALA A 903 2.40 14.39 -21.82
CA ALA A 903 2.70 13.21 -22.63
C ALA A 903 1.47 12.28 -22.76
N VAL A 904 0.73 12.03 -21.68
CA VAL A 904 -0.53 11.27 -21.73
C VAL A 904 -1.57 11.97 -22.61
N SER A 905 -1.68 13.29 -22.52
CA SER A 905 -2.64 14.10 -23.29
C SER A 905 -2.37 14.10 -24.81
N ARG A 906 -1.17 13.67 -25.25
CA ARG A 906 -0.86 13.45 -26.67
C ARG A 906 -1.46 12.16 -27.22
N VAL A 907 -1.75 11.20 -26.34
CA VAL A 907 -2.27 9.87 -26.71
C VAL A 907 -3.78 9.83 -26.53
N ILE A 908 -4.28 10.27 -25.37
CA ILE A 908 -5.71 10.29 -25.05
C ILE A 908 -6.15 11.69 -24.61
N PRO A 909 -7.39 12.12 -24.93
CA PRO A 909 -7.89 13.41 -24.48
C PRO A 909 -8.15 13.40 -22.96
N LEU A 910 -7.48 14.29 -22.23
CA LEU A 910 -7.63 14.43 -20.77
C LEU A 910 -8.22 15.77 -20.36
N ARG A 911 -9.18 15.73 -19.43
CA ARG A 911 -9.58 16.90 -18.64
C ARG A 911 -8.81 16.88 -17.32
N ILE A 912 -7.84 17.79 -17.17
CA ILE A 912 -6.99 17.86 -15.98
C ILE A 912 -7.47 19.02 -15.10
N TYR A 913 -7.88 18.69 -13.88
CA TYR A 913 -8.35 19.63 -12.88
C TYR A 913 -7.37 19.69 -11.72
N ALA A 914 -7.11 20.89 -11.19
CA ALA A 914 -6.22 21.06 -10.04
C ALA A 914 -6.84 21.99 -9.00
N LEU A 915 -6.71 21.62 -7.72
CA LEU A 915 -7.14 22.47 -6.61
C LEU A 915 -6.20 23.68 -6.47
N ALA A 916 -6.78 24.88 -6.49
CA ALA A 916 -6.06 26.13 -6.32
C ALA A 916 -5.84 26.52 -4.85
N ASP A 917 -6.66 26.00 -3.93
CA ASP A 917 -6.70 26.45 -2.53
C ASP A 917 -5.60 25.86 -1.66
N SER A 918 -4.99 24.76 -2.12
CA SER A 918 -4.02 24.00 -1.33
C SER A 918 -2.60 24.61 -1.32
N ALA A 919 -2.31 25.59 -2.19
CA ALA A 919 -0.99 26.23 -2.29
C ALA A 919 -0.79 27.50 -1.43
N GLY A 920 -1.73 27.82 -0.53
CA GLY A 920 -1.67 29.00 0.33
C GLY A 920 -1.82 30.35 -0.42
N PRO A 921 -1.65 31.50 0.26
CA PRO A 921 -1.85 32.82 -0.37
C PRO A 921 -0.69 33.26 -1.28
N GLY A 922 0.50 32.66 -1.15
CA GLY A 922 1.76 33.24 -1.67
C GLY A 922 2.33 32.65 -2.97
N ASN A 923 1.79 31.56 -3.53
CA ASN A 923 2.55 30.79 -4.54
C ASN A 923 1.79 30.52 -5.86
N ASN A 924 1.32 31.58 -6.53
CA ASN A 924 0.70 31.47 -7.86
C ASN A 924 1.47 32.14 -9.00
N ASP A 925 2.73 32.54 -8.79
CA ASP A 925 3.57 33.23 -9.78
C ASP A 925 4.96 32.59 -9.96
N ARG A 926 5.01 31.30 -10.32
CA ARG A 926 6.18 30.76 -11.00
C ARG A 926 5.77 30.08 -12.30
N ASP A 927 6.36 30.57 -13.38
CA ASP A 927 6.20 30.11 -14.76
C ASP A 927 6.12 28.58 -14.87
N GLN A 928 4.93 28.02 -15.11
CA GLN A 928 4.79 26.61 -15.48
C GLN A 928 3.71 26.44 -16.56
N VAL A 929 4.09 25.74 -17.63
CA VAL A 929 3.26 25.30 -18.76
C VAL A 929 2.10 24.47 -18.22
N SER A 930 1.01 25.13 -17.83
CA SER A 930 -0.04 24.51 -17.03
C SER A 930 -0.91 23.61 -17.91
N VAL A 931 -0.59 22.31 -17.94
CA VAL A 931 -1.40 21.22 -18.51
C VAL A 931 -2.82 21.16 -17.90
N VAL A 932 -3.06 21.89 -16.80
CA VAL A 932 -4.36 22.02 -16.14
C VAL A 932 -5.37 22.69 -17.06
N THR A 933 -6.42 21.94 -17.41
CA THR A 933 -7.54 22.41 -18.22
C THR A 933 -8.46 23.36 -17.45
N ARG A 934 -8.61 23.15 -16.13
CA ARG A 934 -9.46 23.98 -15.26
C ARG A 934 -9.03 23.91 -13.79
N TRP A 935 -9.02 25.05 -13.13
CA TRP A 935 -8.76 25.16 -11.70
C TRP A 935 -10.04 24.94 -10.90
N LEU A 936 -9.94 24.25 -9.78
CA LEU A 936 -11.02 24.05 -8.82
C LEU A 936 -10.71 24.87 -7.57
N THR A 937 -11.73 25.54 -7.04
CA THR A 937 -11.61 26.28 -5.78
C THR A 937 -12.91 26.22 -5.00
N TRP A 938 -12.84 26.35 -3.68
CA TRP A 938 -14.00 26.50 -2.80
C TRP A 938 -14.26 27.98 -2.42
N SER A 939 -13.42 28.91 -2.90
CA SER A 939 -13.51 30.33 -2.57
C SER A 939 -13.94 31.16 -3.78
N ALA A 940 -15.07 31.86 -3.66
CA ALA A 940 -15.54 32.80 -4.69
C ALA A 940 -14.53 33.93 -4.97
N GLU A 941 -13.81 34.41 -3.94
CA GLU A 941 -12.74 35.41 -4.10
C GLU A 941 -11.56 34.85 -4.89
N ARG A 942 -11.20 33.57 -4.68
CA ARG A 942 -10.15 32.89 -5.45
C ARG A 942 -10.57 32.66 -6.90
N GLU A 943 -11.83 32.29 -7.13
CA GLU A 943 -12.41 32.18 -8.47
C GLU A 943 -12.33 33.52 -9.21
N ALA A 944 -12.73 34.62 -8.57
CA ALA A 944 -12.63 35.96 -9.14
C ALA A 944 -11.17 36.34 -9.45
N GLN A 945 -10.22 35.98 -8.58
CA GLN A 945 -8.79 36.22 -8.79
C GLN A 945 -8.25 35.44 -10.01
N LEU A 946 -8.54 34.15 -10.12
CA LEU A 946 -8.08 33.30 -11.22
C LEU A 946 -8.74 33.69 -12.55
N SER A 947 -10.02 34.06 -12.52
CA SER A 947 -10.77 34.56 -13.68
C SER A 947 -10.15 35.85 -14.22
N LYS A 948 -9.76 36.80 -13.34
CA LYS A 948 -9.02 38.02 -13.74
C LYS A 948 -7.69 37.71 -14.41
N ARG A 949 -7.05 36.59 -14.06
CA ARG A 949 -5.83 36.08 -14.68
C ARG A 949 -6.08 35.22 -15.93
N LYS A 950 -7.32 35.17 -16.45
CA LYS A 950 -7.75 34.38 -17.62
C LYS A 950 -7.49 32.88 -17.47
N ARG A 951 -7.47 32.35 -16.25
CA ARG A 951 -7.39 30.91 -15.99
C ARG A 951 -8.80 30.33 -15.91
N PRO A 952 -9.17 29.28 -16.68
CA PRO A 952 -10.45 28.61 -16.49
C PRO A 952 -10.54 28.08 -15.06
N VAL A 953 -11.62 28.44 -14.36
CA VAL A 953 -11.82 28.08 -12.95
C VAL A 953 -13.30 27.79 -12.72
N SER A 954 -13.58 26.90 -11.77
CA SER A 954 -14.93 26.64 -11.26
C SER A 954 -14.92 26.65 -9.74
N CYS A 955 -15.79 27.46 -9.14
CA CYS A 955 -16.06 27.41 -7.71
C CYS A 955 -16.96 26.21 -7.37
N LEU A 956 -16.49 25.35 -6.47
CA LEU A 956 -17.22 24.20 -5.96
C LEU A 956 -18.08 24.63 -4.75
N PRO A 957 -19.34 24.17 -4.64
CA PRO A 957 -20.21 24.50 -3.51
C PRO A 957 -19.83 23.66 -2.29
N VAL A 958 -19.93 24.22 -1.08
CA VAL A 958 -19.77 23.43 0.15
C VAL A 958 -20.82 22.31 0.21
N LEU A 959 -20.36 21.06 0.26
CA LEU A 959 -21.19 19.88 0.43
C LEU A 959 -20.61 18.99 1.52
N LEU A 960 -21.44 18.60 2.48
CA LEU A 960 -21.14 17.65 3.54
C LEU A 960 -21.73 16.28 3.20
N GLY A 961 -21.12 15.22 3.71
CA GLY A 961 -21.73 13.88 3.67
C GLY A 961 -22.97 13.81 4.56
N ARG A 962 -23.80 12.78 4.34
CA ARG A 962 -25.06 12.61 5.09
C ARG A 962 -24.85 12.34 6.58
N GLU A 963 -23.68 11.85 6.96
CA GLU A 963 -23.26 11.61 8.34
C GLU A 963 -23.21 12.89 9.20
N TRP A 964 -23.13 14.08 8.58
CA TRP A 964 -23.05 15.35 9.28
C TRP A 964 -24.39 15.83 9.86
N VAL A 965 -25.50 15.21 9.46
CA VAL A 965 -26.84 15.61 9.93
C VAL A 965 -27.11 14.93 11.27
N ALA A 966 -26.81 15.64 12.37
CA ALA A 966 -27.12 15.17 13.72
C ALA A 966 -28.58 15.54 14.11
N PRO A 967 -29.25 14.74 14.97
CA PRO A 967 -30.55 15.10 15.50
C PRO A 967 -30.50 16.41 16.31
N ALA A 968 -31.57 17.20 16.21
CA ALA A 968 -31.70 18.47 16.92
C ALA A 968 -31.61 18.27 18.44
N ARG A 969 -30.85 19.15 19.10
CA ARG A 969 -30.54 19.05 20.53
C ARG A 969 -31.47 19.94 21.38
N PRO A 970 -31.95 19.48 22.54
CA PRO A 970 -32.54 20.35 23.56
C PRO A 970 -31.44 21.11 24.33
N THR A 971 -31.55 22.44 24.41
CA THR A 971 -30.71 23.31 25.25
C THR A 971 -31.03 23.05 26.73
N SER A 972 -30.03 22.65 27.53
CA SER A 972 -30.26 22.15 28.90
C SER A 972 -29.24 22.61 29.95
N ALA A 973 -28.28 23.48 29.63
CA ALA A 973 -27.27 23.91 30.61
C ALA A 973 -27.64 25.25 31.29
N GLU A 974 -27.37 25.35 32.60
CA GLU A 974 -27.48 26.61 33.38
C GLU A 974 -26.50 27.69 32.88
N ARG A 975 -25.37 27.27 32.29
CA ARG A 975 -24.37 28.13 31.63
C ARG A 975 -24.13 27.67 30.21
N ARG A 976 -24.01 28.65 29.31
CA ARG A 976 -23.81 28.43 27.88
C ARG A 976 -22.40 27.93 27.59
N ARG A 977 -22.28 26.89 26.77
CA ARG A 977 -21.01 26.29 26.34
C ARG A 977 -20.57 26.86 24.99
N VAL A 978 -19.39 27.48 24.94
CA VAL A 978 -18.89 28.23 23.76
C VAL A 978 -17.62 27.57 23.23
N LEU A 979 -17.67 27.07 21.99
CA LEU A 979 -16.57 26.42 21.31
C LEU A 979 -15.67 27.43 20.57
N CYS A 980 -14.37 27.33 20.80
CA CYS A 980 -13.33 28.05 20.07
C CYS A 980 -12.26 27.09 19.55
N ILE A 981 -11.80 27.32 18.33
CA ILE A 981 -10.77 26.52 17.66
C ILE A 981 -9.56 27.44 17.38
N PRO A 982 -8.58 27.54 18.31
CA PRO A 982 -7.55 28.58 18.25
C PRO A 982 -6.50 28.34 17.18
N GLU A 983 -6.30 27.09 16.78
CA GLU A 983 -5.30 26.71 15.78
C GLU A 983 -5.54 27.38 14.41
N ALA A 984 -6.78 27.72 14.10
CA ALA A 984 -7.15 28.43 12.87
C ALA A 984 -6.89 29.95 12.92
N LEU A 985 -6.49 30.49 14.07
CA LEU A 985 -6.33 31.92 14.34
C LEU A 985 -4.86 32.35 14.29
N SER A 986 -4.59 33.47 13.63
CA SER A 986 -3.30 34.17 13.73
C SER A 986 -3.06 34.74 15.12
N VAL A 987 -1.83 35.11 15.45
CA VAL A 987 -1.47 35.72 16.75
C VAL A 987 -2.36 36.94 17.08
N LYS A 988 -2.64 37.79 16.09
CA LYS A 988 -3.53 38.96 16.26
C LYS A 988 -4.98 38.57 16.53
N GLU A 989 -5.45 37.49 15.91
CA GLU A 989 -6.80 36.96 16.15
C GLU A 989 -6.89 36.27 17.51
N GLN A 990 -5.86 35.56 17.93
CA GLN A 990 -5.75 35.00 19.29
C GLN A 990 -5.73 36.11 20.34
N GLU A 991 -5.02 37.21 20.12
CA GLU A 991 -5.07 38.38 21.02
C GLU A 991 -6.48 38.97 21.14
N PHE A 992 -7.22 39.05 20.04
CA PHE A 992 -8.61 39.52 20.04
C PHE A 992 -9.50 38.56 20.85
N ILE A 993 -9.45 37.26 20.54
CA ILE A 993 -10.25 36.24 21.23
C ILE A 993 -9.87 36.13 22.72
N SER A 994 -8.60 36.29 23.07
CA SER A 994 -8.14 36.33 24.46
C SER A 994 -8.88 37.40 25.28
N ARG A 995 -9.09 38.60 24.72
CA ARG A 995 -9.87 39.66 25.39
C ARG A 995 -11.35 39.31 25.54
N VAL A 996 -11.91 38.60 24.55
CA VAL A 996 -13.31 38.14 24.59
C VAL A 996 -13.49 37.05 25.65
N ILE A 997 -12.59 36.06 25.70
CA ILE A 997 -12.57 35.01 26.72
C ILE A 997 -12.44 35.65 28.11
N ALA A 998 -11.46 36.53 28.31
CA ALA A 998 -11.26 37.21 29.59
C ALA A 998 -12.50 37.97 30.08
N ALA A 999 -13.26 38.61 29.17
CA ALA A 999 -14.47 39.36 29.53
C ALA A 999 -15.72 38.48 29.75
N THR A 1000 -15.73 37.23 29.28
CA THR A 1000 -16.92 36.36 29.25
C THR A 1000 -16.79 35.08 30.07
N HIS A 1001 -15.60 34.63 30.45
CA HIS A 1001 -15.37 33.37 31.18
C HIS A 1001 -16.14 33.22 32.50
N ALA A 1002 -16.53 34.33 33.14
CA ALA A 1002 -17.36 34.31 34.34
C ALA A 1002 -18.86 34.10 34.06
N ARG A 1003 -19.28 34.00 32.80
CA ARG A 1003 -20.68 33.90 32.36
C ARG A 1003 -20.94 32.71 31.43
N VAL A 1004 -19.92 32.25 30.72
CA VAL A 1004 -20.00 31.12 29.78
C VAL A 1004 -18.87 30.14 30.02
N ASP A 1005 -19.10 28.89 29.64
CA ASP A 1005 -18.10 27.83 29.74
C ASP A 1005 -17.39 27.67 28.39
N TRP A 1006 -16.14 28.09 28.33
CA TRP A 1006 -15.33 28.01 27.12
C TRP A 1006 -14.76 26.61 26.91
N ILE A 1007 -14.98 26.05 25.71
CA ILE A 1007 -14.40 24.80 25.22
C ILE A 1007 -13.36 25.16 24.16
N ILE A 1008 -12.10 24.76 24.38
CA ILE A 1008 -11.02 25.00 23.44
C ILE A 1008 -10.61 23.70 22.76
N LEU A 1009 -10.68 23.68 21.42
CA LEU A 1009 -10.30 22.53 20.60
C LEU A 1009 -8.95 22.76 19.91
N GLY A 1010 -7.98 21.87 20.11
CA GLY A 1010 -6.64 21.95 19.53
C GLY A 1010 -5.65 22.73 20.40
N ALA A 1011 -4.55 23.23 19.84
CA ALA A 1011 -3.53 23.93 20.63
C ALA A 1011 -4.04 25.25 21.22
N TRP A 1012 -3.74 25.51 22.50
CA TRP A 1012 -4.15 26.72 23.22
C TRP A 1012 -2.98 27.50 23.85
N PRO A 1013 -3.05 28.84 23.94
CA PRO A 1013 -2.13 29.62 24.76
C PRO A 1013 -2.24 29.24 26.23
N ALA A 1014 -1.12 29.03 26.93
CA ALA A 1014 -1.10 28.68 28.35
C ALA A 1014 -1.87 29.69 29.23
N ALA A 1015 -1.88 30.96 28.84
CA ALA A 1015 -2.62 32.03 29.53
C ALA A 1015 -4.14 31.83 29.52
N TRP A 1016 -4.69 31.03 28.59
CA TRP A 1016 -6.14 30.78 28.51
C TRP A 1016 -6.60 29.73 29.51
N LEU A 1017 -5.72 28.81 29.93
CA LEU A 1017 -6.08 27.67 30.76
C LEU A 1017 -6.85 28.04 32.04
N PRO A 1018 -6.52 29.12 32.78
CA PRO A 1018 -7.29 29.54 33.95
C PRO A 1018 -8.71 30.05 33.62
N MET A 1019 -8.96 30.48 32.38
CA MET A 1019 -10.20 31.14 31.94
C MET A 1019 -11.12 30.23 31.10
N VAL A 1020 -10.73 28.98 30.86
CA VAL A 1020 -11.52 28.03 30.04
C VAL A 1020 -12.04 26.88 30.89
N ALA A 1021 -13.20 26.35 30.54
CA ALA A 1021 -13.82 25.24 31.26
C ALA A 1021 -13.22 23.90 30.84
N GLU A 1022 -12.95 23.73 29.54
CA GLU A 1022 -12.57 22.46 28.94
C GLU A 1022 -11.54 22.67 27.82
N THR A 1023 -10.60 21.74 27.71
CA THR A 1023 -9.62 21.70 26.61
C THR A 1023 -9.65 20.33 25.98
N VAL A 1024 -9.82 20.25 24.66
CA VAL A 1024 -9.89 18.99 23.92
C VAL A 1024 -8.70 18.92 22.98
N ARG A 1025 -7.83 17.93 23.18
CA ARG A 1025 -6.69 17.69 22.29
C ARG A 1025 -7.17 17.31 20.90
N TRP A 1026 -6.56 17.92 19.89
CA TRP A 1026 -6.93 17.74 18.49
C TRP A 1026 -5.69 17.87 17.61
N HIS A 1027 -5.39 16.82 16.83
CA HIS A 1027 -4.16 16.70 16.04
C HIS A 1027 -4.44 16.81 14.53
N ARG A 1028 -5.09 17.91 14.11
CA ARG A 1028 -5.32 18.30 12.70
C ARG A 1028 -6.09 17.31 11.80
N GLU A 1029 -6.69 16.26 12.36
CA GLU A 1029 -7.63 15.42 11.60
C GLU A 1029 -9.05 15.95 11.66
N ARG A 1030 -9.87 15.69 10.65
CA ARG A 1030 -11.26 16.18 10.64
C ARG A 1030 -12.04 15.46 11.74
N MET A 1031 -12.60 16.19 12.70
CA MET A 1031 -13.46 15.58 13.73
C MET A 1031 -14.70 14.95 13.09
N SER A 1032 -15.12 13.81 13.62
CA SER A 1032 -16.37 13.19 13.23
C SER A 1032 -17.57 13.99 13.79
N PRO A 1033 -18.75 13.88 13.16
CA PRO A 1033 -19.98 14.46 13.69
C PRO A 1033 -20.28 14.03 15.13
N GLU A 1034 -19.98 12.77 15.48
CA GLU A 1034 -20.16 12.24 16.84
C GLU A 1034 -19.22 12.92 17.84
N GLN A 1035 -17.95 13.11 17.50
CA GLN A 1035 -16.98 13.79 18.37
C GLN A 1035 -17.39 15.25 18.60
N LEU A 1036 -17.83 15.95 17.56
CA LEU A 1036 -18.34 17.33 17.70
C LEU A 1036 -19.61 17.38 18.55
N HIS A 1037 -20.49 16.39 18.42
CA HIS A 1037 -21.68 16.27 19.24
C HIS A 1037 -21.35 16.05 20.73
N GLN A 1038 -20.30 15.28 21.02
CA GLN A 1038 -19.83 15.02 22.40
C GLN A 1038 -19.29 16.25 23.12
N LEU A 1039 -18.80 17.27 22.39
CA LEU A 1039 -18.36 18.54 22.99
C LEU A 1039 -19.51 19.28 23.68
N GLN A 1040 -20.75 18.98 23.28
CA GLN A 1040 -21.94 19.58 23.85
C GLN A 1040 -21.95 21.12 23.77
N ALA A 1041 -21.35 21.71 22.73
CA ALA A 1041 -21.32 23.16 22.52
C ALA A 1041 -22.69 23.72 22.11
N ASP A 1042 -23.07 24.87 22.66
CA ASP A 1042 -24.30 25.60 22.27
C ASP A 1042 -24.02 26.60 21.15
N ILE A 1043 -22.85 27.27 21.24
CA ILE A 1043 -22.37 28.25 20.26
C ILE A 1043 -20.95 27.89 19.85
N ALA A 1044 -20.64 28.04 18.57
CA ALA A 1044 -19.27 28.05 18.07
C ALA A 1044 -18.92 29.42 17.49
N ILE A 1045 -17.72 29.89 17.79
CA ILE A 1045 -17.18 31.15 17.26
C ILE A 1045 -16.25 30.92 16.07
N ILE A 1046 -16.52 31.60 14.96
CA ILE A 1046 -15.69 31.58 13.75
C ILE A 1046 -15.19 33.00 13.49
N PHE A 1047 -14.06 33.35 14.11
CA PHE A 1047 -13.47 34.67 14.01
C PHE A 1047 -12.42 34.77 12.91
N ARG A 1048 -12.51 35.81 12.08
CA ARG A 1048 -11.55 36.16 11.03
C ARG A 1048 -11.40 37.67 10.93
N LEU A 1049 -10.17 38.17 10.94
CA LEU A 1049 -9.91 39.55 10.53
C LEU A 1049 -10.05 39.68 9.00
N ASN A 1050 -10.56 40.81 8.54
CA ASN A 1050 -10.58 41.13 7.10
C ASN A 1050 -9.14 41.40 6.63
N SER A 1051 -8.46 40.35 6.19
CA SER A 1051 -7.07 40.35 5.75
C SER A 1051 -6.92 39.54 4.47
N ASP A 1052 -5.83 39.76 3.73
CA ASP A 1052 -5.52 38.99 2.53
C ASP A 1052 -5.36 37.49 2.82
N HIS A 1053 -4.92 37.14 4.03
CA HIS A 1053 -4.80 35.75 4.47
C HIS A 1053 -6.17 35.05 4.61
N ASN A 1054 -7.19 35.77 5.10
CA ASN A 1054 -8.52 35.20 5.34
C ASN A 1054 -9.49 35.34 4.16
N ARG A 1055 -9.16 36.20 3.19
CA ARG A 1055 -10.02 36.50 2.03
C ARG A 1055 -10.30 35.27 1.15
N PHE A 1056 -9.33 34.36 1.05
CA PHE A 1056 -9.44 33.15 0.22
C PHE A 1056 -9.90 31.90 0.99
N LYS A 1057 -10.21 32.03 2.29
CA LYS A 1057 -10.84 30.93 3.05
C LYS A 1057 -12.30 30.78 2.62
N ASP A 1058 -12.91 29.63 2.94
CA ASP A 1058 -14.34 29.40 2.75
C ASP A 1058 -15.08 29.24 4.10
N ASP A 1059 -16.35 28.91 4.05
CA ASP A 1059 -17.26 28.80 5.19
C ASP A 1059 -17.46 27.36 5.68
N TYR A 1060 -16.67 26.40 5.18
CA TYR A 1060 -16.89 24.97 5.39
C TYR A 1060 -16.99 24.55 6.87
N GLN A 1061 -16.05 24.99 7.70
CA GLN A 1061 -16.06 24.70 9.15
C GLN A 1061 -17.32 25.23 9.85
N ALA A 1062 -17.84 26.39 9.40
CA ALA A 1062 -19.07 26.95 9.95
C ALA A 1062 -20.29 26.10 9.56
N VAL A 1063 -20.33 25.59 8.33
CA VAL A 1063 -21.40 24.70 7.85
C VAL A 1063 -21.37 23.36 8.61
N GLN A 1064 -20.18 22.79 8.86
CA GLN A 1064 -20.01 21.55 9.64
C GLN A 1064 -20.58 21.66 11.04
N LEU A 1065 -20.22 22.74 11.76
CA LEU A 1065 -20.70 23.00 13.11
C LEU A 1065 -22.21 23.26 13.12
N ALA A 1066 -22.72 24.01 12.14
CA ALA A 1066 -24.16 24.24 11.99
C ALA A 1066 -24.94 22.95 11.73
N ALA A 1067 -24.39 22.03 10.92
CA ALA A 1067 -25.00 20.72 10.65
C ALA A 1067 -25.08 19.83 11.90
N CYS A 1068 -24.17 20.02 12.85
CA CYS A 1068 -24.21 19.37 14.16
C CYS A 1068 -25.20 20.04 15.15
N GLY A 1069 -25.98 21.03 14.71
CA GLY A 1069 -26.94 21.76 15.53
C GLY A 1069 -26.34 22.85 16.41
N ILE A 1070 -25.09 23.26 16.16
CA ILE A 1070 -24.40 24.30 16.94
C ILE A 1070 -24.68 25.67 16.31
N ALA A 1071 -25.09 26.66 17.12
CA ALA A 1071 -25.31 28.01 16.63
C ALA A 1071 -23.98 28.71 16.30
N ILE A 1072 -23.94 29.46 15.20
CA ILE A 1072 -22.70 30.06 14.68
C ILE A 1072 -22.69 31.57 14.88
N VAL A 1073 -21.65 32.06 15.56
CA VAL A 1073 -21.28 33.48 15.62
C VAL A 1073 -19.99 33.69 14.82
N ALA A 1074 -20.09 34.46 13.74
CA ALA A 1074 -19.06 34.58 12.72
C ALA A 1074 -18.63 36.03 12.51
N SER A 1075 -17.41 36.26 12.01
CA SER A 1075 -17.00 37.58 11.52
C SER A 1075 -17.77 37.99 10.26
N ASP A 1076 -18.12 39.26 10.16
CA ASP A 1076 -18.70 39.87 8.96
C ASP A 1076 -17.62 40.12 7.90
N VAL A 1077 -17.22 39.03 7.22
CA VAL A 1077 -16.22 39.03 6.14
C VAL A 1077 -16.72 38.22 4.94
N PRO A 1078 -16.28 38.54 3.70
CA PRO A 1078 -16.74 37.85 2.49
C PRO A 1078 -16.60 36.32 2.54
N SER A 1079 -15.55 35.78 3.18
CA SER A 1079 -15.32 34.34 3.27
C SER A 1079 -16.29 33.57 4.18
N LEU A 1080 -17.22 34.27 4.85
CA LEU A 1080 -18.28 33.70 5.69
C LEU A 1080 -19.69 34.14 5.22
N HIS A 1081 -19.79 34.77 4.04
CA HIS A 1081 -21.07 35.16 3.44
C HIS A 1081 -21.63 33.99 2.63
N ASN A 1082 -22.62 33.32 3.22
CA ASN A 1082 -23.34 32.19 2.63
C ASN A 1082 -24.85 32.34 2.87
N ASN A 1083 -25.64 31.40 2.35
CA ASN A 1083 -27.10 31.41 2.48
C ASN A 1083 -27.61 30.94 3.86
N LEU A 1084 -26.73 30.58 4.79
CA LEU A 1084 -27.13 30.19 6.14
C LEU A 1084 -27.29 31.43 7.05
N PRO A 1085 -28.25 31.38 7.99
CA PRO A 1085 -28.59 32.51 8.88
C PRO A 1085 -27.57 32.69 10.02
N PHE A 1086 -26.27 32.63 9.73
CA PHE A 1086 -25.21 32.87 10.72
C PHE A 1086 -25.28 34.29 11.28
N ARG A 1087 -25.03 34.42 12.58
CA ARG A 1087 -24.92 35.71 13.24
C ARG A 1087 -23.56 36.33 12.94
N ARG A 1088 -23.52 37.33 12.06
CA ARG A 1088 -22.28 37.95 11.56
C ARG A 1088 -22.01 39.28 12.26
N LEU A 1089 -20.80 39.44 12.81
CA LEU A 1089 -20.41 40.59 13.62
C LEU A 1089 -19.14 41.25 13.09
N LYS A 1090 -19.08 42.58 13.17
CA LYS A 1090 -17.82 43.33 12.95
C LYS A 1090 -16.79 42.96 14.02
N ALA A 1091 -15.51 43.15 13.73
CA ALA A 1091 -14.40 42.85 14.64
C ALA A 1091 -14.29 43.88 15.78
N ASP A 1092 -15.32 43.98 16.61
CA ASP A 1092 -15.42 44.84 17.78
C ASP A 1092 -15.57 43.97 19.05
N PRO A 1093 -14.61 44.01 20.00
CA PRO A 1093 -14.66 43.16 21.19
C PRO A 1093 -15.94 43.32 22.00
N GLN A 1094 -16.51 44.54 22.09
CA GLN A 1094 -17.69 44.81 22.90
C GLN A 1094 -18.94 44.17 22.29
N VAL A 1095 -19.05 44.18 20.96
CA VAL A 1095 -20.13 43.53 20.22
C VAL A 1095 -20.05 42.01 20.39
N TRP A 1096 -18.86 41.43 20.25
CA TRP A 1096 -18.65 39.98 20.44
C TRP A 1096 -18.95 39.55 21.88
N GLN A 1097 -18.52 40.31 22.87
CA GLN A 1097 -18.80 40.05 24.29
C GLN A 1097 -20.31 40.04 24.58
N ASN A 1098 -21.04 41.03 24.07
CA ASN A 1098 -22.48 41.13 24.28
C ASN A 1098 -23.23 39.99 23.59
N GLU A 1099 -22.84 39.61 22.38
CA GLU A 1099 -23.50 38.53 21.64
C GLU A 1099 -23.26 37.17 22.31
N ILE A 1100 -22.03 36.86 22.68
CA ILE A 1100 -21.68 35.59 23.35
C ILE A 1100 -22.43 35.46 24.69
N ALA A 1101 -22.53 36.56 25.45
CA ALA A 1101 -23.18 36.56 26.76
C ALA A 1101 -24.73 36.53 26.70
N ASN A 1102 -25.36 37.14 25.68
CA ASN A 1102 -26.79 37.47 25.75
C ASN A 1102 -27.65 37.02 24.55
N ALA A 1103 -27.08 36.58 23.43
CA ALA A 1103 -27.87 36.33 22.21
C ALA A 1103 -28.74 35.07 22.28
N ASP A 1104 -29.91 35.09 21.64
CA ASP A 1104 -30.68 33.88 21.33
C ASP A 1104 -29.95 33.08 20.25
N SER A 1105 -29.71 31.80 20.49
CA SER A 1105 -29.02 30.92 19.54
C SER A 1105 -29.95 30.56 18.38
N ASN A 1106 -29.86 31.30 17.27
CA ASN A 1106 -30.49 30.89 16.00
C ASN A 1106 -29.77 29.66 15.46
N VAL A 1107 -30.33 28.48 15.74
CA VAL A 1107 -29.87 27.21 15.18
C VAL A 1107 -30.38 27.12 13.74
N VAL A 1108 -29.48 26.73 12.82
CA VAL A 1108 -29.84 26.50 11.41
C VAL A 1108 -30.84 25.35 11.33
N SER A 1109 -31.95 25.53 10.61
CA SER A 1109 -32.98 24.50 10.48
C SER A 1109 -32.51 23.34 9.57
N PRO A 1110 -33.05 22.11 9.76
CA PRO A 1110 -32.74 20.98 8.88
C PRO A 1110 -33.04 21.23 7.38
N GLN A 1111 -34.00 22.11 7.07
CA GLN A 1111 -34.34 22.47 5.70
C GLN A 1111 -33.33 23.45 5.09
N GLU A 1112 -32.73 24.34 5.89
CA GLU A 1112 -31.68 25.24 5.42
C GLU A 1112 -30.36 24.50 5.23
N ILE A 1113 -30.04 23.53 6.10
CA ILE A 1113 -28.80 22.76 5.97
C ILE A 1113 -28.86 21.75 4.82
N SER A 1114 -30.05 21.28 4.42
CA SER A 1114 -30.19 20.23 3.40
C SER A 1114 -29.59 20.60 2.05
N THR A 1115 -29.50 21.89 1.71
CA THR A 1115 -28.85 22.34 0.46
C THR A 1115 -27.33 22.20 0.48
N PHE A 1116 -26.74 21.99 1.66
CA PHE A 1116 -25.31 21.76 1.88
C PHE A 1116 -25.00 20.28 2.15
N ILE A 1117 -25.99 19.39 2.09
CA ILE A 1117 -25.79 17.94 2.21
C ILE A 1117 -25.73 17.33 0.81
N TYR A 1118 -24.75 16.46 0.59
CA TYR A 1118 -24.64 15.71 -0.65
C TYR A 1118 -25.86 14.80 -0.84
N ASP A 1119 -26.54 14.99 -1.97
CA ASP A 1119 -27.63 14.13 -2.41
C ASP A 1119 -27.57 13.88 -3.92
N ARG A 1120 -27.77 12.62 -4.30
CA ARG A 1120 -27.63 12.13 -5.67
C ARG A 1120 -28.63 12.79 -6.62
N GLU A 1121 -29.85 13.01 -6.16
CA GLU A 1121 -30.93 13.55 -7.00
C GLU A 1121 -30.76 15.06 -7.23
N SER A 1122 -30.14 15.76 -6.27
CA SER A 1122 -29.94 17.22 -6.29
C SER A 1122 -28.48 17.66 -6.42
N ILE A 1123 -27.59 16.85 -7.01
CA ILE A 1123 -26.18 17.24 -7.23
C ILE A 1123 -26.10 18.60 -7.96
N PRO A 1124 -25.36 19.60 -7.44
CA PRO A 1124 -25.20 20.91 -8.08
C PRO A 1124 -24.72 20.84 -9.54
N GLY A 1125 -25.24 21.74 -10.39
CA GLY A 1125 -24.97 21.75 -11.83
C GLY A 1125 -23.48 21.82 -12.18
N VAL A 1126 -22.68 22.59 -11.43
CA VAL A 1126 -21.22 22.70 -11.63
C VAL A 1126 -20.51 21.37 -11.42
N ILE A 1127 -20.93 20.55 -10.45
CA ILE A 1127 -20.35 19.23 -10.18
C ILE A 1127 -20.72 18.26 -11.30
N ARG A 1128 -21.97 18.32 -11.79
CA ARG A 1128 -22.41 17.52 -12.94
C ARG A 1128 -21.58 17.84 -14.17
N GLU A 1129 -21.42 19.11 -14.53
CA GLU A 1129 -20.64 19.54 -15.71
C GLU A 1129 -19.18 19.07 -15.67
N LEU A 1130 -18.57 19.08 -14.48
CA LEU A 1130 -17.16 18.69 -14.31
C LEU A 1130 -16.96 17.17 -14.43
N PHE A 1131 -17.81 16.36 -13.79
CA PHE A 1131 -17.51 14.95 -13.52
C PHE A 1131 -18.44 13.94 -14.18
N MET A 1132 -19.64 14.34 -14.59
CA MET A 1132 -20.64 13.47 -15.24
C MET A 1132 -20.69 13.78 -16.73
#